data_AF-A0A370C5I6-F1
#
_entry.id   AF-A0A370C5I6-F1
#
_cell.length_a   1.000
_cell.length_b   1.000
_cell.length_c   1.000
_cell.angle_alpha   90.00
_cell.angle_beta   90.00
_cell.angle_gamma   90.00
#
_symmetry.space_group_name_H-M   'P 1'
#
loop_
_entity.id
_entity.type
_entity.pdbx_description
1 polymer ?
#
loop_
_entity_poly.entity_id
_entity_poly.type
_entity_poly.pdbx_seq_one_letter_code
_entity_poly.pdbx_strand_id
1 'polypeptide(L)'
;MSSTYEPQPTYPAEWLNQYALSDVVSAVPVKEDTGMKDGDTGYQRKVYMTSADIVNSLDKVSVMYKYTDVLAFDSAETTLSSTTDSMLVLAARVLTADGPVTLKVNPAQYTGCVLRIYVSILDQPVTVQSPDASQSIRLELGPGTNHVGAAVTVQTDSISVAYYQQYFDLPDEVFEASLATQLRIAQALFWQKPSIAMSLCAYVATATARPALYPALNTQAVSLGQQLAAQAMTGPDTSYAPALTISQYRQTVEDAINALEAFQTQYERFHDEKASVDDHKAAWTTMLQQAINQQALREQARDLASDKYSDACVTRDSCYNLVTSGRQELESARKKFEDALVAWEEKQAFLGVYGLLSGILTFGEKLYGISAASALDDVLKAIDGAKDIIDKVKEAEKITAAEDRRISADTLQKLTECMGPLENLYFSMVTVAAAIKELETDPNAAIPSVDGISGTSQGDADANLIITLAAWDSWNVSSVAQLEFAVAHSIPNAAAYRLAVQKYSINGKALAQADAQATKAGQEYVLAEMEVITSQKDIKELQELIAKYTGEEELYATAEAKFYNSYLFMQTSVAMEMRNMAWAYKYWALEDSPLVLDSQKTTAQFRSDVYLIDEAMNAVNSKYDRILQLLTQTVSSNDLPSNYGQLLLSGLQSETHSASFTLTPSTDPDSEPSFASIFTDGSHFRAAGLVAYLRGARPRSESLQNGVYRVNLNLSTSGLYADIQDGKIFHFTRAPQTARVSYDIDADGEIGEIHIDGSFGDEVHAYPTVFTQWTIQLLDGDELDLSQLTGVDLAWRVYARFD
;
A
#
# COMPACT_ATOMS: atom_id res chain seq x y z
N MET A 1 6.28 -18.07 -11.02
CA MET A 1 5.79 -16.69 -10.94
C MET A 1 4.46 -16.64 -11.67
N SER A 2 3.35 -16.79 -10.96
CA SER A 2 2.02 -16.49 -11.49
C SER A 2 1.88 -14.97 -11.49
N SER A 3 1.31 -14.37 -12.53
CA SER A 3 0.86 -12.97 -12.40
C SER A 3 -0.03 -12.91 -11.17
N THR A 4 0.23 -11.96 -10.27
CA THR A 4 -0.46 -11.87 -8.98
C THR A 4 -1.93 -11.47 -9.14
N TYR A 5 -2.32 -10.96 -10.31
CA TYR A 5 -3.68 -10.56 -10.61
C TYR A 5 -4.07 -11.07 -12.00
N GLU A 6 -5.31 -11.53 -12.12
CA GLU A 6 -5.92 -11.94 -13.38
C GLU A 6 -6.15 -10.68 -14.25
N PRO A 7 -5.75 -10.68 -15.54
CA PRO A 7 -5.97 -9.54 -16.42
C PRO A 7 -7.48 -9.24 -16.52
N GLN A 8 -7.81 -7.96 -16.72
CA GLN A 8 -9.21 -7.57 -16.92
C GLN A 8 -9.76 -8.16 -18.24
N PRO A 9 -11.07 -8.46 -18.31
CA PRO A 9 -11.74 -8.76 -19.56
C PRO A 9 -11.50 -7.68 -20.63
N THR A 10 -11.49 -8.08 -21.91
CA THR A 10 -11.21 -7.15 -23.03
C THR A 10 -12.26 -7.17 -24.15
N TYR A 11 -13.32 -7.97 -24.00
CA TYR A 11 -14.41 -8.05 -24.97
C TYR A 11 -15.76 -8.32 -24.29
N PRO A 12 -16.89 -7.98 -24.94
CA PRO A 12 -18.23 -7.98 -24.34
C PRO A 12 -18.60 -9.26 -23.57
N ALA A 13 -18.36 -10.42 -24.17
CA ALA A 13 -18.80 -11.69 -23.60
C ALA A 13 -18.09 -12.04 -22.28
N GLU A 14 -16.82 -11.65 -22.11
CA GLU A 14 -16.11 -11.85 -20.84
C GLU A 14 -16.62 -10.88 -19.77
N TRP A 15 -16.78 -9.59 -20.11
CA TRP A 15 -17.36 -8.61 -19.20
C TRP A 15 -18.75 -9.01 -18.72
N LEU A 16 -19.57 -9.60 -19.58
CA LEU A 16 -20.88 -10.13 -19.20
C LEU A 16 -20.77 -11.34 -18.27
N ASN A 17 -20.06 -12.39 -18.71
CA ASN A 17 -20.11 -13.69 -18.03
C ASN A 17 -19.22 -13.78 -16.79
N GLN A 18 -18.08 -13.09 -16.77
CA GLN A 18 -17.12 -13.18 -15.66
C GLN A 18 -17.32 -12.08 -14.61
N TYR A 19 -17.98 -10.98 -14.97
CA TYR A 19 -18.18 -9.83 -14.10
C TYR A 19 -19.66 -9.54 -13.87
N ALA A 20 -20.40 -9.08 -14.87
CA ALA A 20 -21.77 -8.57 -14.68
C ALA A 20 -22.76 -9.63 -14.18
N LEU A 21 -22.60 -10.89 -14.60
CA LEU A 21 -23.43 -12.04 -14.17
C LEU A 21 -22.82 -12.83 -13.01
N SER A 22 -21.74 -12.35 -12.39
CA SER A 22 -21.19 -13.01 -11.20
C SER A 22 -22.17 -12.95 -10.03
N ASP A 23 -22.15 -13.97 -9.16
CA ASP A 23 -23.01 -14.02 -7.96
C ASP A 23 -22.75 -12.81 -7.05
N VAL A 24 -21.48 -12.38 -6.94
CA VAL A 24 -21.06 -11.23 -6.13
C VAL A 24 -21.67 -9.93 -6.63
N VAL A 25 -21.58 -9.63 -7.94
CA VAL A 25 -22.19 -8.43 -8.52
C VAL A 25 -23.71 -8.50 -8.47
N SER A 26 -24.28 -9.69 -8.67
CA SER A 26 -25.73 -9.90 -8.64
C SER A 26 -26.35 -9.62 -7.28
N ALA A 27 -25.61 -9.87 -6.19
CA ALA A 27 -26.02 -9.64 -4.82
C ALA A 27 -25.99 -8.15 -4.39
N VAL A 28 -25.35 -7.27 -5.16
CA VAL A 28 -25.32 -5.83 -4.86
C VAL A 28 -26.71 -5.22 -5.15
N PRO A 29 -27.34 -4.53 -4.17
CA PRO A 29 -28.65 -3.94 -4.34
C PRO A 29 -28.60 -2.66 -5.18
N VAL A 30 -29.76 -2.26 -5.71
CA VAL A 30 -29.94 -1.01 -6.48
C VAL A 30 -28.93 -0.88 -7.63
N LYS A 31 -28.67 -2.00 -8.33
CA LYS A 31 -27.75 -2.12 -9.47
C LYS A 31 -28.27 -1.51 -10.77
N GLU A 32 -29.58 -1.28 -10.82
CA GLU A 32 -30.25 -0.61 -11.93
C GLU A 32 -31.35 0.32 -11.44
N ASP A 33 -31.58 1.38 -12.20
CA ASP A 33 -32.66 2.34 -11.97
C ASP A 33 -32.97 3.06 -13.28
N THR A 34 -34.21 3.48 -13.48
CA THR A 34 -34.65 4.22 -14.66
C THR A 34 -35.79 5.15 -14.29
N GLY A 35 -35.69 6.40 -14.70
CA GLY A 35 -36.71 7.38 -14.38
C GLY A 35 -36.56 8.69 -15.13
N MET A 36 -37.21 9.70 -14.58
CA MET A 36 -37.21 11.06 -15.10
C MET A 36 -36.69 11.98 -14.00
N LYS A 37 -35.72 12.84 -14.33
CA LYS A 37 -35.26 13.92 -13.43
C LYS A 37 -36.24 15.08 -13.40
N ASP A 38 -36.83 15.36 -14.55
CA ASP A 38 -37.88 16.37 -14.76
C ASP A 38 -38.79 15.94 -15.92
N GLY A 39 -39.65 16.83 -16.43
CA GLY A 39 -40.60 16.48 -17.49
C GLY A 39 -39.99 16.06 -18.84
N ASP A 40 -38.71 16.37 -19.10
CA ASP A 40 -38.06 16.18 -20.41
C ASP A 40 -36.62 15.63 -20.33
N THR A 41 -36.16 15.31 -19.12
CA THR A 41 -34.86 14.73 -18.83
C THR A 41 -35.01 13.33 -18.25
N GLY A 42 -34.73 12.31 -19.05
CA GLY A 42 -34.69 10.91 -18.63
C GLY A 42 -33.33 10.51 -18.06
N TYR A 43 -33.32 9.46 -17.25
CA TYR A 43 -32.10 8.76 -16.86
C TYR A 43 -32.30 7.24 -16.85
N GLN A 44 -31.20 6.53 -17.04
CA GLN A 44 -31.10 5.10 -16.79
C GLN A 44 -29.70 4.79 -16.27
N ARG A 45 -29.61 3.97 -15.23
CA ARG A 45 -28.34 3.41 -14.77
C ARG A 45 -28.42 1.90 -14.64
N LYS A 46 -27.34 1.20 -14.97
CA LYS A 46 -27.19 -0.26 -14.90
C LYS A 46 -25.71 -0.62 -14.78
N VAL A 47 -25.36 -1.72 -14.11
CA VAL A 47 -23.96 -2.21 -14.10
C VAL A 47 -23.45 -2.53 -15.51
N TYR A 48 -24.29 -3.19 -16.33
CA TYR A 48 -23.94 -3.56 -17.70
C TYR A 48 -25.06 -3.13 -18.65
N MET A 49 -24.70 -2.42 -19.73
CA MET A 49 -25.60 -2.00 -20.80
C MET A 49 -25.13 -2.52 -22.15
N THR A 50 -26.08 -2.64 -23.08
CA THR A 50 -25.82 -3.01 -24.47
C THR A 50 -26.20 -1.87 -25.42
N SER A 51 -25.88 -2.02 -26.72
CA SER A 51 -26.32 -1.06 -27.73
C SER A 51 -27.85 -0.89 -27.76
N ALA A 52 -28.61 -1.94 -27.42
CA ALA A 52 -30.07 -1.90 -27.35
C ALA A 52 -30.59 -0.90 -26.29
N ASP A 53 -29.85 -0.70 -25.19
CA ASP A 53 -30.22 0.26 -24.15
C ASP A 53 -30.04 1.73 -24.62
N ILE A 54 -29.26 1.97 -25.69
CA ILE A 54 -28.99 3.32 -26.20
C ILE A 54 -29.79 3.70 -27.44
N VAL A 55 -30.14 2.76 -28.34
CA VAL A 55 -30.77 3.03 -29.66
C VAL A 55 -32.06 3.86 -29.59
N ASN A 56 -32.89 3.68 -28.56
CA ASN A 56 -34.18 4.37 -28.41
C ASN A 56 -34.16 5.45 -27.30
N SER A 57 -32.98 5.89 -26.89
CA SER A 57 -32.81 6.79 -25.74
C SER A 57 -33.44 8.17 -25.92
N LEU A 58 -33.63 8.60 -27.18
CA LEU A 58 -34.00 9.97 -27.54
C LEU A 58 -35.39 10.04 -28.21
N ASP A 59 -36.18 8.97 -28.12
CA ASP A 59 -37.51 8.90 -28.74
C ASP A 59 -38.57 9.73 -28.01
N LYS A 60 -38.39 9.97 -26.70
CA LYS A 60 -39.43 10.49 -25.80
C LYS A 60 -38.99 11.65 -24.90
N VAL A 61 -37.71 11.99 -24.92
CA VAL A 61 -37.09 13.00 -24.05
C VAL A 61 -36.06 13.80 -24.83
N SER A 62 -35.92 15.09 -24.52
CA SER A 62 -34.88 15.92 -25.11
C SER A 62 -33.50 15.62 -24.52
N VAL A 63 -33.42 15.14 -23.26
CA VAL A 63 -32.15 14.75 -22.63
C VAL A 63 -32.26 13.36 -22.02
N MET A 64 -31.28 12.49 -22.30
CA MET A 64 -31.16 11.18 -21.65
C MET A 64 -29.77 11.00 -21.04
N TYR A 65 -29.73 10.68 -19.75
CA TYR A 65 -28.51 10.27 -19.05
C TYR A 65 -28.43 8.75 -18.96
N LYS A 66 -27.31 8.16 -19.38
CA LYS A 66 -27.00 6.75 -19.22
C LYS A 66 -25.73 6.60 -18.40
N TYR A 67 -25.86 5.95 -17.25
CA TYR A 67 -24.74 5.67 -16.36
C TYR A 67 -24.53 4.17 -16.25
N THR A 68 -23.34 3.69 -16.59
CA THR A 68 -23.05 2.27 -16.51
C THR A 68 -21.61 2.01 -16.09
N ASP A 69 -21.31 0.80 -15.64
CA ASP A 69 -19.91 0.41 -15.51
C ASP A 69 -19.37 -0.04 -16.87
N VAL A 70 -20.08 -0.95 -17.54
CA VAL A 70 -19.69 -1.48 -18.85
C VAL A 70 -20.78 -1.21 -19.89
N LEU A 71 -20.42 -0.50 -20.96
CA LEU A 71 -21.22 -0.38 -22.17
C LEU A 71 -20.66 -1.30 -23.26
N ALA A 72 -21.40 -2.35 -23.59
CA ALA A 72 -21.01 -3.31 -24.61
C ALA A 72 -21.75 -3.08 -25.93
N PHE A 73 -20.99 -2.96 -27.02
CA PHE A 73 -21.54 -2.97 -28.37
C PHE A 73 -21.57 -4.39 -28.91
N ASP A 74 -22.78 -4.89 -29.13
CA ASP A 74 -23.08 -6.16 -29.78
C ASP A 74 -23.14 -6.07 -31.32
N SER A 75 -22.93 -4.87 -31.86
CA SER A 75 -22.89 -4.58 -33.30
C SER A 75 -21.78 -3.58 -33.62
N ALA A 76 -21.16 -3.75 -34.80
CA ALA A 76 -20.18 -2.79 -35.33
C ALA A 76 -20.81 -1.43 -35.69
N GLU A 77 -22.13 -1.39 -35.88
CA GLU A 77 -22.86 -0.17 -36.16
C GLU A 77 -24.09 -0.04 -35.24
N THR A 78 -24.24 1.13 -34.63
CA THR A 78 -25.39 1.48 -33.78
C THR A 78 -25.98 2.80 -34.24
N THR A 79 -27.27 2.82 -34.57
CA THR A 79 -27.95 4.03 -35.04
C THR A 79 -28.70 4.71 -33.89
N LEU A 80 -28.42 5.98 -33.66
CA LEU A 80 -29.11 6.87 -32.74
C LEU A 80 -29.95 7.84 -33.55
N SER A 81 -31.27 7.85 -33.34
CA SER A 81 -32.17 8.78 -34.01
C SER A 81 -32.81 9.70 -32.97
N SER A 82 -33.02 10.97 -33.32
CA SER A 82 -33.77 11.90 -32.47
C SER A 82 -34.96 12.49 -33.23
N THR A 83 -36.01 12.88 -32.50
CA THR A 83 -37.18 13.56 -33.06
C THR A 83 -37.18 15.07 -32.82
N THR A 84 -36.25 15.55 -31.97
CA THR A 84 -36.09 16.94 -31.53
C THR A 84 -34.61 17.32 -31.44
N ASP A 85 -34.32 18.57 -31.05
CA ASP A 85 -33.00 18.92 -30.51
C ASP A 85 -32.76 18.11 -29.24
N SER A 86 -31.70 17.31 -29.21
CA SER A 86 -31.53 16.29 -28.18
C SER A 86 -30.11 16.12 -27.69
N MET A 87 -29.96 15.65 -26.45
CA MET A 87 -28.66 15.32 -25.85
C MET A 87 -28.69 13.92 -25.22
N LEU A 88 -27.74 13.08 -25.60
CA LEU A 88 -27.46 11.82 -24.92
C LEU A 88 -26.16 11.97 -24.14
N VAL A 89 -26.21 11.74 -22.84
CA VAL A 89 -25.04 11.69 -21.96
C VAL A 89 -24.77 10.24 -21.61
N LEU A 90 -23.61 9.73 -21.96
CA LEU A 90 -23.12 8.40 -21.62
C LEU A 90 -21.92 8.57 -20.67
N ALA A 91 -21.98 8.00 -19.47
CA ALA A 91 -20.80 7.83 -18.63
C ALA A 91 -20.61 6.36 -18.31
N ALA A 92 -19.43 5.82 -18.66
CA ALA A 92 -19.06 4.44 -18.43
C ALA A 92 -17.60 4.33 -17.98
N ARG A 93 -17.26 3.31 -17.18
CA ARG A 93 -15.85 2.97 -16.97
C ARG A 93 -15.28 2.34 -18.23
N VAL A 94 -15.98 1.35 -18.79
CA VAL A 94 -15.54 0.56 -19.93
C VAL A 94 -16.53 0.68 -21.07
N LEU A 95 -16.01 0.91 -22.28
CA LEU A 95 -16.72 0.71 -23.52
C LEU A 95 -16.02 -0.38 -24.32
N THR A 96 -16.75 -1.45 -24.60
CA THR A 96 -16.21 -2.69 -25.14
C THR A 96 -17.01 -3.19 -26.35
N ALA A 97 -16.33 -3.90 -27.26
CA ALA A 97 -16.90 -4.46 -28.49
C ALA A 97 -15.97 -5.56 -29.04
N ASP A 98 -16.49 -6.46 -29.89
CA ASP A 98 -15.65 -7.47 -30.58
C ASP A 98 -14.75 -6.86 -31.68
N GLY A 99 -15.02 -5.61 -32.08
CA GLY A 99 -14.24 -4.86 -33.06
C GLY A 99 -14.61 -3.37 -33.06
N PRO A 100 -14.02 -2.55 -33.95
CA PRO A 100 -14.30 -1.11 -34.02
C PRO A 100 -15.79 -0.80 -34.20
N VAL A 101 -16.28 0.23 -33.49
CA VAL A 101 -17.71 0.59 -33.44
C VAL A 101 -17.95 1.93 -34.14
N THR A 102 -19.04 2.01 -34.90
CA THR A 102 -19.55 3.26 -35.49
C THR A 102 -20.93 3.63 -34.93
N LEU A 103 -21.02 4.78 -34.28
CA LEU A 103 -22.27 5.41 -33.84
C LEU A 103 -22.81 6.31 -34.95
N LYS A 104 -23.87 5.88 -35.63
CA LYS A 104 -24.56 6.67 -36.67
C LYS A 104 -25.61 7.54 -36.02
N VAL A 105 -25.47 8.85 -36.11
CA VAL A 105 -26.38 9.81 -35.47
C VAL A 105 -27.24 10.48 -36.53
N ASN A 106 -28.55 10.25 -36.44
CA ASN A 106 -29.55 10.79 -37.34
C ASN A 106 -30.42 11.82 -36.59
N PRO A 107 -29.99 13.09 -36.52
CA PRO A 107 -30.82 14.14 -35.96
C PRO A 107 -32.06 14.39 -36.86
N ALA A 108 -33.15 14.89 -36.26
CA ALA A 108 -34.30 15.35 -37.01
C ALA A 108 -33.91 16.51 -37.97
N GLN A 109 -34.77 16.75 -38.97
CA GLN A 109 -34.49 17.76 -39.97
C GLN A 109 -34.41 19.16 -39.32
N TYR A 110 -33.31 19.88 -39.57
CA TYR A 110 -33.01 21.19 -38.99
C TYR A 110 -32.77 21.21 -37.46
N THR A 111 -32.56 20.06 -36.84
CA THR A 111 -32.18 19.95 -35.42
C THR A 111 -30.74 19.43 -35.27
N GLY A 112 -30.21 19.49 -34.05
CA GLY A 112 -28.93 18.90 -33.66
C GLY A 112 -29.10 17.80 -32.61
N CYS A 113 -28.14 16.86 -32.60
CA CYS A 113 -27.98 15.89 -31.55
C CYS A 113 -26.59 16.03 -30.92
N VAL A 114 -26.52 16.17 -29.61
CA VAL A 114 -25.25 16.20 -28.86
C VAL A 114 -25.05 14.87 -28.15
N LEU A 115 -23.92 14.21 -28.42
CA LEU A 115 -23.47 13.06 -27.66
C LEU A 115 -22.37 13.50 -26.70
N ARG A 116 -22.62 13.44 -25.40
CA ARG A 116 -21.56 13.58 -24.38
C ARG A 116 -21.16 12.19 -23.92
N ILE A 117 -19.95 11.77 -24.25
CA ILE A 117 -19.44 10.43 -23.94
C ILE A 117 -18.27 10.60 -22.99
N TYR A 118 -18.41 10.08 -21.77
CA TYR A 118 -17.34 9.99 -20.78
C TYR A 118 -16.96 8.51 -20.61
N VAL A 119 -15.67 8.22 -20.80
CA VAL A 119 -15.17 6.84 -20.72
C VAL A 119 -13.72 6.79 -20.29
N SER A 120 -13.40 5.88 -19.37
CA SER A 120 -12.02 5.66 -18.91
C SER A 120 -11.28 4.60 -19.72
N ILE A 121 -11.96 3.55 -20.18
CA ILE A 121 -11.35 2.42 -20.90
C ILE A 121 -12.11 2.18 -22.21
N LEU A 122 -11.35 2.14 -23.32
CA LEU A 122 -11.83 1.78 -24.65
C LEU A 122 -11.11 0.52 -25.12
N ASP A 123 -11.81 -0.62 -25.16
CA ASP A 123 -11.23 -1.86 -25.70
C ASP A 123 -11.11 -1.80 -27.23
N GLN A 124 -11.98 -1.02 -27.89
CA GLN A 124 -12.00 -0.85 -29.33
C GLN A 124 -12.17 0.62 -29.75
N PRO A 125 -11.71 1.03 -30.94
CA PRO A 125 -11.94 2.37 -31.46
C PRO A 125 -13.43 2.66 -31.66
N VAL A 126 -13.86 3.86 -31.25
CA VAL A 126 -15.24 4.35 -31.46
C VAL A 126 -15.23 5.53 -32.42
N THR A 127 -16.09 5.47 -33.42
CA THR A 127 -16.30 6.53 -34.41
C THR A 127 -17.74 7.03 -34.34
N VAL A 128 -17.93 8.34 -34.37
CA VAL A 128 -19.26 8.95 -34.53
C VAL A 128 -19.39 9.46 -35.96
N GLN A 129 -20.52 9.14 -36.60
CA GLN A 129 -20.79 9.47 -38.00
C GLN A 129 -22.11 10.23 -38.12
N SER A 130 -22.15 11.30 -38.92
CA SER A 130 -23.37 12.02 -39.24
C SER A 130 -24.18 11.32 -40.35
N PRO A 131 -25.35 11.83 -40.76
CA PRO A 131 -26.08 11.27 -41.89
C PRO A 131 -25.28 11.28 -43.21
N ASP A 132 -24.32 12.19 -43.36
CA ASP A 132 -23.32 12.15 -44.43
C ASP A 132 -22.15 11.27 -44.00
N ALA A 133 -22.01 10.10 -44.65
CA ALA A 133 -20.97 9.13 -44.32
C ALA A 133 -19.53 9.66 -44.47
N SER A 134 -19.31 10.75 -45.22
CA SER A 134 -18.01 11.41 -45.33
C SER A 134 -17.62 12.23 -44.08
N GLN A 135 -18.59 12.52 -43.22
CA GLN A 135 -18.44 13.29 -41.99
C GLN A 135 -18.42 12.33 -40.79
N SER A 136 -17.22 11.97 -40.35
CA SER A 136 -17.01 11.07 -39.21
C SER A 136 -15.85 11.53 -38.33
N ILE A 137 -15.98 11.34 -37.02
CA ILE A 137 -14.95 11.65 -36.02
C ILE A 137 -14.63 10.39 -35.24
N ARG A 138 -13.36 9.97 -35.26
CA ARG A 138 -12.84 8.96 -34.35
C ARG A 138 -12.57 9.61 -32.99
N LEU A 139 -13.11 9.04 -31.93
CA LEU A 139 -12.95 9.57 -30.58
C LEU A 139 -11.56 9.28 -30.04
N GLU A 140 -10.91 10.31 -29.50
CA GLU A 140 -9.65 10.23 -28.76
C GLU A 140 -9.94 10.33 -27.27
N LEU A 141 -10.36 9.20 -26.70
CA LEU A 141 -10.67 9.03 -25.27
C LEU A 141 -9.85 7.87 -24.69
N GLY A 142 -9.75 7.82 -23.36
CA GLY A 142 -9.11 6.72 -22.65
C GLY A 142 -7.58 6.86 -22.53
N PRO A 143 -6.88 5.79 -22.11
CA PRO A 143 -5.50 5.86 -21.63
C PRO A 143 -4.54 6.39 -22.71
N GLY A 144 -3.82 7.47 -22.39
CA GLY A 144 -2.86 8.12 -23.30
C GLY A 144 -3.40 9.33 -24.06
N THR A 145 -4.71 9.55 -24.04
CA THR A 145 -5.34 10.83 -24.39
C THR A 145 -5.68 11.50 -23.07
N ASN A 146 -5.25 12.74 -22.80
CA ASN A 146 -5.58 13.41 -21.53
C ASN A 146 -7.08 13.75 -21.39
N HIS A 147 -7.96 13.06 -22.12
CA HIS A 147 -9.37 13.31 -22.27
C HIS A 147 -10.18 12.19 -21.62
N VAL A 148 -11.04 12.55 -20.67
CA VAL A 148 -11.98 11.64 -20.00
C VAL A 148 -13.37 11.69 -20.62
N GLY A 149 -13.63 12.67 -21.49
CA GLY A 149 -14.89 12.76 -22.22
C GLY A 149 -14.81 13.57 -23.50
N ALA A 150 -15.83 13.42 -24.33
CA ALA A 150 -16.04 14.16 -25.58
C ALA A 150 -17.50 14.58 -25.73
N ALA A 151 -17.74 15.82 -26.14
CA ALA A 151 -19.02 16.27 -26.66
C ALA A 151 -18.95 16.30 -28.19
N VAL A 152 -19.69 15.42 -28.84
CA VAL A 152 -19.86 15.39 -30.29
C VAL A 152 -21.19 16.05 -30.65
N THR A 153 -21.14 17.17 -31.36
CA THR A 153 -22.34 17.82 -31.90
C THR A 153 -22.54 17.36 -33.33
N VAL A 154 -23.67 16.71 -33.60
CA VAL A 154 -24.05 16.24 -34.93
C VAL A 154 -25.25 17.04 -35.43
N GLN A 155 -25.08 17.70 -36.57
CA GLN A 155 -26.15 18.34 -37.34
C GLN A 155 -26.36 17.57 -38.65
N THR A 156 -27.34 18.00 -39.44
CA THR A 156 -27.69 17.32 -40.69
C THR A 156 -26.56 17.36 -41.74
N ASP A 157 -25.67 18.36 -41.67
CA ASP A 157 -24.59 18.63 -42.64
C ASP A 157 -23.20 18.83 -41.99
N SER A 158 -23.08 18.77 -40.66
CA SER A 158 -21.81 18.98 -39.97
C SER A 158 -21.66 18.14 -38.71
N ILE A 159 -20.41 17.86 -38.35
CA ILE A 159 -20.02 17.17 -37.12
C ILE A 159 -18.85 17.91 -36.47
N SER A 160 -18.88 18.11 -35.17
CA SER A 160 -17.78 18.71 -34.40
C SER A 160 -17.59 18.00 -33.06
N VAL A 161 -16.36 18.02 -32.54
CA VAL A 161 -16.01 17.41 -31.25
C VAL A 161 -15.31 18.42 -30.35
N ALA A 162 -15.67 18.41 -29.07
CA ALA A 162 -14.93 19.08 -28.00
C ALA A 162 -14.53 18.04 -26.95
N TYR A 163 -13.27 18.04 -26.54
CA TYR A 163 -12.74 17.10 -25.54
C TYR A 163 -12.71 17.72 -24.14
N TYR A 164 -12.92 16.88 -23.13
CA TYR A 164 -12.96 17.24 -21.72
C TYR A 164 -11.90 16.50 -20.92
N GLN A 165 -11.28 17.21 -19.98
CA GLN A 165 -10.33 16.65 -19.00
C GLN A 165 -11.00 16.36 -17.64
N GLN A 166 -12.31 16.57 -17.56
CA GLN A 166 -13.14 16.36 -16.38
C GLN A 166 -14.51 15.79 -16.76
N TYR A 167 -15.22 15.21 -15.80
CA TYR A 167 -16.54 14.61 -16.00
C TYR A 167 -17.65 15.68 -16.00
N PHE A 168 -18.30 15.90 -14.86
CA PHE A 168 -19.41 16.83 -14.71
C PHE A 168 -18.99 18.06 -13.93
N ASP A 169 -19.52 19.23 -14.29
CA ASP A 169 -19.19 20.50 -13.64
C ASP A 169 -20.11 20.81 -12.44
N LEU A 170 -21.21 20.06 -12.30
CA LEU A 170 -22.24 20.23 -11.29
C LEU A 170 -22.63 18.87 -10.68
N PRO A 171 -23.06 18.83 -9.41
CA PRO A 171 -23.55 17.59 -8.79
C PRO A 171 -24.77 17.02 -9.52
N ASP A 172 -24.77 15.70 -9.66
CA ASP A 172 -25.83 14.86 -10.19
C ASP A 172 -26.04 13.65 -9.26
N GLU A 173 -27.20 13.57 -8.62
CA GLU A 173 -27.52 12.53 -7.63
C GLU A 173 -27.55 11.11 -8.24
N VAL A 174 -27.98 10.99 -9.50
CA VAL A 174 -28.07 9.69 -10.19
C VAL A 174 -26.66 9.20 -10.57
N PHE A 175 -25.79 10.14 -10.97
CA PHE A 175 -24.38 9.82 -11.21
C PHE A 175 -23.66 9.43 -9.92
N GLU A 176 -23.87 10.19 -8.84
CA GLU A 176 -23.34 9.87 -7.50
C GLU A 176 -23.77 8.47 -7.05
N ALA A 177 -25.05 8.15 -7.17
CA ALA A 177 -25.59 6.83 -6.84
C ALA A 177 -24.94 5.72 -7.70
N SER A 178 -24.69 5.97 -8.99
CA SER A 178 -23.99 5.04 -9.87
C SER A 178 -22.54 4.78 -9.41
N LEU A 179 -21.80 5.84 -9.06
CA LEU A 179 -20.44 5.72 -8.54
C LEU A 179 -20.40 4.98 -7.19
N ALA A 180 -21.36 5.25 -6.30
CA ALA A 180 -21.49 4.54 -5.03
C ALA A 180 -21.77 3.05 -5.23
N THR A 181 -22.62 2.67 -6.20
CA THR A 181 -22.85 1.26 -6.57
C THR A 181 -21.57 0.61 -7.10
N GLN A 182 -20.81 1.29 -7.95
CA GLN A 182 -19.53 0.79 -8.47
C GLN A 182 -18.49 0.58 -7.36
N LEU A 183 -18.45 1.46 -6.36
CA LEU A 183 -17.55 1.32 -5.22
C LEU A 183 -17.93 0.14 -4.31
N ARG A 184 -19.23 -0.12 -4.10
CA ARG A 184 -19.71 -1.33 -3.42
C ARG A 184 -19.26 -2.60 -4.15
N ILE A 185 -19.39 -2.60 -5.48
CA ILE A 185 -18.92 -3.72 -6.31
C ILE A 185 -17.40 -3.88 -6.16
N ALA A 186 -16.63 -2.80 -6.15
CA ALA A 186 -15.19 -2.85 -5.96
C ALA A 186 -14.81 -3.48 -4.62
N GLN A 187 -15.50 -3.10 -3.54
CA GLN A 187 -15.28 -3.67 -2.20
C GLN A 187 -15.65 -5.16 -2.15
N ALA A 188 -16.75 -5.57 -2.79
CA ALA A 188 -17.16 -6.97 -2.84
C ALA A 188 -16.20 -7.83 -3.67
N LEU A 189 -15.62 -7.28 -4.74
CA LEU A 189 -14.65 -7.95 -5.61
C LEU A 189 -13.20 -7.85 -5.13
N PHE A 190 -12.92 -7.10 -4.05
CA PHE A 190 -11.58 -6.76 -3.58
C PHE A 190 -10.64 -7.97 -3.55
N TRP A 191 -11.09 -9.10 -3.00
CA TRP A 191 -10.27 -10.30 -2.84
C TRP A 191 -10.32 -11.25 -4.05
N GLN A 192 -11.46 -11.34 -4.73
CA GLN A 192 -11.69 -12.34 -5.79
C GLN A 192 -11.27 -11.86 -7.18
N LYS A 193 -11.49 -10.58 -7.49
CA LYS A 193 -11.19 -9.95 -8.79
C LYS A 193 -10.54 -8.58 -8.58
N PRO A 194 -9.37 -8.54 -7.91
CA PRO A 194 -8.74 -7.28 -7.51
C PRO A 194 -8.39 -6.34 -8.67
N SER A 195 -8.10 -6.84 -9.88
CA SER A 195 -7.85 -6.01 -11.05
C SER A 195 -9.07 -5.20 -11.48
N ILE A 196 -10.27 -5.80 -11.42
CA ILE A 196 -11.55 -5.13 -11.67
C ILE A 196 -11.86 -4.15 -10.54
N ALA A 197 -11.68 -4.57 -9.28
CA ALA A 197 -11.90 -3.70 -8.12
C ALA A 197 -11.02 -2.43 -8.16
N MET A 198 -9.74 -2.58 -8.47
CA MET A 198 -8.81 -1.45 -8.61
C MET A 198 -9.22 -0.52 -9.74
N SER A 199 -9.71 -1.06 -10.87
CA SER A 199 -10.20 -0.26 -11.99
C SER A 199 -11.46 0.53 -11.66
N LEU A 200 -12.39 -0.06 -10.90
CA LEU A 200 -13.58 0.63 -10.39
C LEU A 200 -13.18 1.77 -9.45
N CYS A 201 -12.27 1.52 -8.50
CA CYS A 201 -11.74 2.56 -7.62
C CYS A 201 -11.09 3.70 -8.41
N ALA A 202 -10.30 3.39 -9.43
CA ALA A 202 -9.64 4.41 -10.27
C ALA A 202 -10.65 5.26 -11.03
N TYR A 203 -11.67 4.61 -11.62
CA TYR A 203 -12.76 5.32 -12.29
C TYR A 203 -13.48 6.28 -11.35
N VAL A 204 -13.88 5.80 -10.17
CA VAL A 204 -14.58 6.63 -9.18
C VAL A 204 -13.69 7.77 -8.69
N ALA A 205 -12.40 7.53 -8.40
CA ALA A 205 -11.47 8.57 -7.99
C ALA A 205 -11.34 9.66 -9.08
N THR A 206 -11.08 9.30 -10.33
CA THR A 206 -10.97 10.27 -11.43
C THR A 206 -12.29 11.01 -11.69
N ALA A 207 -13.43 10.32 -11.65
CA ALA A 207 -14.75 10.90 -11.89
C ALA A 207 -15.18 11.93 -10.83
N THR A 208 -14.58 11.87 -9.64
CA THR A 208 -14.94 12.70 -8.48
C THR A 208 -13.90 13.76 -8.13
N ALA A 209 -12.72 13.76 -8.78
CA ALA A 209 -11.62 14.64 -8.41
C ALA A 209 -11.68 16.04 -9.04
N ARG A 210 -12.29 16.18 -10.21
CA ARG A 210 -12.29 17.42 -10.99
C ARG A 210 -13.66 17.67 -11.63
N PRO A 211 -14.40 18.69 -11.18
CA PRO A 211 -14.27 19.34 -9.88
C PRO A 211 -14.50 18.34 -8.73
N ALA A 212 -14.04 18.67 -7.52
CA ALA A 212 -14.18 17.86 -6.31
C ALA A 212 -15.64 17.85 -5.79
N LEU A 213 -16.58 17.37 -6.61
CA LEU A 213 -18.02 17.40 -6.32
C LEU A 213 -18.42 16.38 -5.25
N TYR A 214 -17.68 15.27 -5.15
CA TYR A 214 -18.00 14.14 -4.27
C TYR A 214 -16.78 13.68 -3.44
N PRO A 215 -16.25 14.55 -2.56
CA PRO A 215 -14.96 14.32 -1.91
C PRO A 215 -14.94 13.08 -1.00
N ALA A 216 -16.06 12.72 -0.38
CA ALA A 216 -16.19 11.49 0.42
C ALA A 216 -16.06 10.23 -0.44
N LEU A 217 -16.78 10.17 -1.58
CA LEU A 217 -16.66 9.06 -2.52
C LEU A 217 -15.26 8.98 -3.14
N ASN A 218 -14.66 10.13 -3.47
CA ASN A 218 -13.28 10.19 -3.93
C ASN A 218 -12.33 9.53 -2.93
N THR A 219 -12.43 9.92 -1.66
CA THR A 219 -11.53 9.45 -0.61
C THR A 219 -11.69 7.97 -0.32
N GLN A 220 -12.93 7.47 -0.30
CA GLN A 220 -13.17 6.02 -0.17
C GLN A 220 -12.59 5.26 -1.36
N ALA A 221 -12.79 5.74 -2.59
CA ALA A 221 -12.26 5.10 -3.79
C ALA A 221 -10.72 5.12 -3.84
N VAL A 222 -10.10 6.24 -3.50
CA VAL A 222 -8.65 6.39 -3.41
C VAL A 222 -8.09 5.46 -2.34
N SER A 223 -8.66 5.46 -1.13
CA SER A 223 -8.17 4.61 -0.04
C SER A 223 -8.30 3.12 -0.37
N LEU A 224 -9.48 2.66 -0.82
CA LEU A 224 -9.70 1.27 -1.21
C LEU A 224 -8.79 0.84 -2.36
N GLY A 225 -8.67 1.69 -3.39
CA GLY A 225 -7.83 1.44 -4.54
C GLY A 225 -6.34 1.40 -4.21
N GLN A 226 -5.88 2.30 -3.34
CA GLN A 226 -4.50 2.31 -2.90
C GLN A 226 -4.17 1.14 -1.95
N GLN A 227 -5.14 0.58 -1.21
CA GLN A 227 -4.93 -0.68 -0.47
C GLN A 227 -4.71 -1.86 -1.41
N LEU A 228 -5.47 -1.94 -2.50
CA LEU A 228 -5.27 -2.96 -3.54
C LEU A 228 -3.87 -2.83 -4.16
N ALA A 229 -3.45 -1.59 -4.45
CA ALA A 229 -2.11 -1.31 -4.93
C ALA A 229 -1.04 -1.69 -3.89
N ALA A 230 -1.19 -1.29 -2.62
CA ALA A 230 -0.25 -1.60 -1.54
C ALA A 230 -0.10 -3.10 -1.30
N GLN A 231 -1.19 -3.87 -1.41
CA GLN A 231 -1.13 -5.33 -1.34
C GLN A 231 -0.30 -5.93 -2.48
N ALA A 232 -0.42 -5.39 -3.70
CA ALA A 232 0.44 -5.78 -4.81
C ALA A 232 1.90 -5.40 -4.54
N MET A 233 2.13 -4.24 -3.92
CA MET A 233 3.47 -3.66 -3.72
C MET A 233 4.38 -4.46 -2.80
N THR A 234 3.85 -4.99 -1.70
CA THR A 234 4.70 -5.62 -0.66
C THR A 234 5.12 -7.06 -1.00
N GLY A 235 4.57 -7.62 -2.08
CA GLY A 235 4.73 -9.03 -2.45
C GLY A 235 4.17 -9.99 -1.39
N PRO A 236 4.17 -11.31 -1.67
CA PRO A 236 3.71 -12.29 -0.69
C PRO A 236 4.62 -12.35 0.54
N ASP A 237 5.89 -11.96 0.43
CA ASP A 237 6.92 -12.21 1.45
C ASP A 237 7.10 -11.10 2.49
N THR A 238 6.37 -9.97 2.39
CA THR A 238 6.35 -8.93 3.42
C THR A 238 5.02 -8.96 4.16
N SER A 239 5.03 -9.38 5.42
CA SER A 239 3.83 -9.46 6.27
C SER A 239 3.95 -8.60 7.51
N TYR A 240 2.83 -8.18 8.10
CA TYR A 240 2.89 -7.47 9.38
C TYR A 240 3.23 -8.47 10.49
N ALA A 241 4.21 -8.18 11.34
CA ALA A 241 4.45 -9.01 12.52
C ALA A 241 3.34 -8.76 13.56
N PRO A 242 2.79 -9.80 14.19
CA PRO A 242 1.63 -9.68 15.07
C PRO A 242 1.93 -8.73 16.25
N ALA A 243 0.95 -7.87 16.55
CA ALA A 243 0.98 -6.99 17.74
C ALA A 243 0.32 -7.65 18.95
N LEU A 244 -0.67 -8.50 18.71
CA LEU A 244 -1.40 -9.27 19.71
C LEU A 244 -0.95 -10.73 19.71
N THR A 245 -1.34 -11.44 20.77
CA THR A 245 -1.15 -12.88 20.83
C THR A 245 -2.10 -13.56 19.84
N ILE A 246 -1.74 -14.74 19.35
CA ILE A 246 -2.60 -15.50 18.42
C ILE A 246 -3.98 -15.79 19.01
N SER A 247 -4.07 -16.07 20.31
CA SER A 247 -5.33 -16.35 20.99
C SER A 247 -6.25 -15.12 21.06
N GLN A 248 -5.68 -13.92 21.16
CA GLN A 248 -6.43 -12.67 21.09
C GLN A 248 -6.99 -12.44 19.68
N TYR A 249 -6.19 -12.65 18.63
CA TYR A 249 -6.68 -12.57 17.25
C TYR A 249 -7.83 -13.55 17.00
N ARG A 250 -7.71 -14.78 17.50
CA ARG A 250 -8.76 -15.80 17.40
C ARG A 250 -10.07 -15.34 18.03
N GLN A 251 -10.00 -14.79 19.24
CA GLN A 251 -11.19 -14.29 19.94
C GLN A 251 -11.88 -13.17 19.16
N THR A 252 -11.10 -12.20 18.65
CA THR A 252 -11.61 -11.10 17.83
C THR A 252 -12.31 -11.60 16.56
N VAL A 253 -11.73 -12.58 15.86
CA VAL A 253 -12.34 -13.20 14.68
C VAL A 253 -13.66 -13.89 15.03
N GLU A 254 -13.70 -14.67 16.12
CA GLU A 254 -14.93 -15.36 16.54
C GLU A 254 -16.06 -14.39 16.90
N ASP A 255 -15.73 -13.30 17.62
CA ASP A 255 -16.70 -12.26 17.98
C ASP A 255 -17.23 -11.52 16.74
N ALA A 256 -16.35 -11.24 15.77
CA ALA A 256 -16.75 -10.63 14.50
C ALA A 256 -17.66 -11.56 13.67
N ILE A 257 -17.37 -12.86 13.61
CA ILE A 257 -18.22 -13.86 12.93
C ILE A 257 -19.59 -13.93 13.60
N ASN A 258 -19.64 -13.95 14.94
CA ASN A 258 -20.91 -13.99 15.68
C ASN A 258 -21.78 -12.75 15.39
N ALA A 259 -21.15 -11.56 15.33
CA ALA A 259 -21.84 -10.34 14.96
C ALA A 259 -22.38 -10.41 13.53
N LEU A 260 -21.58 -10.87 12.58
CA LEU A 260 -21.97 -11.03 11.17
C LEU A 260 -23.15 -11.98 11.02
N GLU A 261 -23.13 -13.12 11.70
CA GLU A 261 -24.21 -14.11 11.68
C GLU A 261 -25.54 -13.53 12.20
N ALA A 262 -25.46 -12.76 13.30
CA ALA A 262 -26.63 -12.10 13.87
C ALA A 262 -27.23 -11.02 12.97
N PHE A 263 -26.39 -10.28 12.23
CA PHE A 263 -26.83 -9.28 11.26
C PHE A 263 -27.42 -9.93 10.01
N GLN A 264 -26.71 -10.91 9.44
CA GLN A 264 -27.13 -11.66 8.25
C GLN A 264 -28.53 -12.25 8.43
N THR A 265 -28.80 -12.84 9.59
CA THR A 265 -30.13 -13.41 9.89
C THR A 265 -31.25 -12.37 9.80
N GLN A 266 -31.00 -11.11 10.22
CA GLN A 266 -32.01 -10.05 10.11
C GLN A 266 -32.08 -9.48 8.70
N TYR A 267 -30.95 -9.42 8.00
CA TYR A 267 -30.90 -8.99 6.60
C TYR A 267 -31.72 -9.93 5.71
N GLU A 268 -31.57 -11.24 5.88
CA GLU A 268 -32.37 -12.25 5.17
C GLU A 268 -33.87 -12.12 5.46
N ARG A 269 -34.26 -11.78 6.70
CA ARG A 269 -35.67 -11.52 7.07
C ARG A 269 -36.20 -10.24 6.45
N PHE A 270 -35.37 -9.20 6.36
CA PHE A 270 -35.72 -7.94 5.70
C PHE A 270 -35.97 -8.14 4.20
N HIS A 271 -35.25 -9.10 3.60
CA HIS A 271 -35.37 -9.50 2.19
C HIS A 271 -36.50 -10.49 1.88
N ASP A 272 -37.21 -11.01 2.88
CA ASP A 272 -38.32 -11.91 2.63
C ASP A 272 -39.49 -11.15 2.00
N GLU A 273 -39.69 -11.34 0.69
CA GLU A 273 -40.78 -10.74 -0.09
C GLU A 273 -42.18 -11.12 0.42
N LYS A 274 -42.30 -12.20 1.21
CA LYS A 274 -43.56 -12.64 1.82
C LYS A 274 -43.80 -12.03 3.19
N ALA A 275 -42.82 -11.34 3.76
CA ALA A 275 -42.93 -10.71 5.06
C ALA A 275 -43.85 -9.49 5.02
N SER A 276 -44.51 -9.19 6.14
CA SER A 276 -45.34 -8.00 6.25
C SER A 276 -44.49 -6.74 6.43
N VAL A 277 -45.07 -5.56 6.18
CA VAL A 277 -44.40 -4.28 6.47
C VAL A 277 -43.97 -4.19 7.94
N ASP A 278 -44.75 -4.75 8.86
CA ASP A 278 -44.40 -4.79 10.29
C ASP A 278 -43.20 -5.71 10.57
N ASP A 279 -43.11 -6.85 9.87
CA ASP A 279 -41.96 -7.75 9.96
C ASP A 279 -40.69 -7.11 9.37
N HIS A 280 -40.80 -6.41 8.23
CA HIS A 280 -39.70 -5.62 7.66
C HIS A 280 -39.25 -4.53 8.63
N LYS A 281 -40.18 -3.81 9.27
CA LYS A 281 -39.85 -2.81 10.29
C LYS A 281 -39.18 -3.43 11.52
N ALA A 282 -39.58 -4.62 11.92
CA ALA A 282 -38.95 -5.33 13.04
C ALA A 282 -37.51 -5.75 12.72
N ALA A 283 -37.28 -6.32 11.52
CA ALA A 283 -35.96 -6.65 11.03
C ALA A 283 -35.08 -5.40 10.90
N TRP A 284 -35.59 -4.34 10.27
CA TRP A 284 -34.94 -3.03 10.17
C TRP A 284 -34.54 -2.50 11.54
N THR A 285 -35.47 -2.44 12.50
CA THR A 285 -35.20 -1.91 13.85
C THR A 285 -34.08 -2.70 14.53
N THR A 286 -34.06 -4.01 14.33
CA THR A 286 -33.02 -4.88 14.90
C THR A 286 -31.66 -4.61 14.25
N MET A 287 -31.59 -4.54 12.91
CA MET A 287 -30.34 -4.21 12.19
C MET A 287 -29.83 -2.81 12.53
N LEU A 288 -30.73 -1.83 12.66
CA LEU A 288 -30.40 -0.47 13.08
C LEU A 288 -29.82 -0.44 14.49
N GLN A 289 -30.41 -1.18 15.43
CA GLN A 289 -29.85 -1.31 16.78
C GLN A 289 -28.49 -2.02 16.79
N GLN A 290 -28.30 -3.04 15.94
CA GLN A 290 -27.01 -3.69 15.77
C GLN A 290 -25.96 -2.72 15.22
N ALA A 291 -26.29 -1.92 14.20
CA ALA A 291 -25.41 -0.89 13.66
C ALA A 291 -25.02 0.15 14.73
N ILE A 292 -26.00 0.62 15.53
CA ILE A 292 -25.75 1.51 16.68
C ILE A 292 -24.80 0.87 17.70
N ASN A 293 -25.01 -0.40 18.05
CA ASN A 293 -24.15 -1.10 19.00
C ASN A 293 -22.74 -1.33 18.45
N GLN A 294 -22.62 -1.56 17.14
CA GLN A 294 -21.36 -1.75 16.44
C GLN A 294 -20.60 -0.45 16.21
N GLN A 295 -21.24 0.70 16.35
CA GLN A 295 -20.60 2.01 16.19
C GLN A 295 -19.38 2.16 17.11
N ALA A 296 -19.49 1.75 18.38
CA ALA A 296 -18.37 1.77 19.31
C ALA A 296 -17.23 0.82 18.90
N LEU A 297 -17.54 -0.32 18.28
CA LEU A 297 -16.54 -1.24 17.75
C LEU A 297 -15.83 -0.66 16.53
N ARG A 298 -16.55 0.04 15.64
CA ARG A 298 -15.97 0.75 14.50
C ARG A 298 -15.02 1.87 14.96
N GLU A 299 -15.44 2.64 15.97
CA GLU A 299 -14.61 3.68 16.60
C GLU A 299 -13.35 3.08 17.22
N GLN A 300 -13.47 1.96 17.94
CA GLN A 300 -12.30 1.25 18.47
C GLN A 300 -11.37 0.73 17.36
N ALA A 301 -11.92 0.18 16.28
CA ALA A 301 -11.14 -0.30 15.14
C ALA A 301 -10.39 0.85 14.44
N ARG A 302 -11.04 2.01 14.30
CA ARG A 302 -10.38 3.23 13.83
C ARG A 302 -9.26 3.66 14.75
N ASP A 303 -9.49 3.73 16.06
CA ASP A 303 -8.47 4.18 17.02
C ASP A 303 -7.24 3.27 16.93
N LEU A 304 -7.44 1.94 16.86
CA LEU A 304 -6.36 0.97 16.65
C LEU A 304 -5.63 1.18 15.31
N ALA A 305 -6.36 1.47 14.24
CA ALA A 305 -5.76 1.75 12.94
C ALA A 305 -4.98 3.08 12.93
N SER A 306 -5.45 4.09 13.67
CA SER A 306 -4.79 5.38 13.87
C SER A 306 -3.48 5.20 14.63
N ASP A 307 -3.49 4.45 15.73
CA ASP A 307 -2.29 4.11 16.50
C ASP A 307 -1.27 3.35 15.62
N LYS A 308 -1.73 2.36 14.86
CA LYS A 308 -0.89 1.62 13.91
C LYS A 308 -0.28 2.52 12.84
N TYR A 309 -1.04 3.47 12.30
CA TYR A 309 -0.53 4.45 11.34
C TYR A 309 0.52 5.36 11.96
N SER A 310 0.26 5.86 13.18
CA SER A 310 1.21 6.66 13.94
C SER A 310 2.52 5.90 14.17
N ASP A 311 2.45 4.64 14.59
CA ASP A 311 3.62 3.77 14.79
C ASP A 311 4.40 3.55 13.50
N ALA A 312 3.70 3.35 12.38
CA ALA A 312 4.33 3.20 11.07
C ALA A 312 5.02 4.50 10.60
N CYS A 313 4.43 5.67 10.89
CA CYS A 313 5.07 6.97 10.64
C CYS A 313 6.32 7.17 11.50
N VAL A 314 6.30 6.80 12.78
CA VAL A 314 7.49 6.85 13.66
C VAL A 314 8.60 5.93 13.13
N THR A 315 8.24 4.75 12.63
CA THR A 315 9.17 3.81 11.99
C THR A 315 9.82 4.44 10.76
N ARG A 316 9.00 5.06 9.91
CA ARG A 316 9.43 5.77 8.71
C ARG A 316 10.36 6.92 9.05
N ASP A 317 10.01 7.76 10.02
CA ASP A 317 10.84 8.90 10.42
C ASP A 317 12.19 8.44 10.97
N SER A 318 12.23 7.32 11.70
CA SER A 318 13.48 6.69 12.13
C SER A 318 14.33 6.26 10.93
N CYS A 319 13.74 5.59 9.93
CA CYS A 319 14.42 5.20 8.70
C CYS A 319 14.91 6.42 7.88
N TYR A 320 14.10 7.47 7.80
CA TYR A 320 14.42 8.72 7.12
C TYR A 320 15.60 9.43 7.80
N ASN A 321 15.62 9.46 9.14
CA ASN A 321 16.73 10.01 9.91
C ASN A 321 18.04 9.24 9.68
N LEU A 322 17.98 7.92 9.48
CA LEU A 322 19.15 7.10 9.17
C LEU A 322 19.69 7.37 7.76
N VAL A 323 18.80 7.51 6.78
CA VAL A 323 19.17 7.89 5.41
C VAL A 323 19.83 9.27 5.40
N THR A 324 19.22 10.25 6.09
CA THR A 324 19.70 11.64 6.11
C THR A 324 20.97 11.83 6.95
N SER A 325 21.11 11.14 8.08
CA SER A 325 22.34 11.18 8.89
C SER A 325 23.53 10.53 8.16
N GLY A 326 23.28 9.48 7.36
CA GLY A 326 24.29 8.84 6.50
C GLY A 326 24.79 9.72 5.34
N ARG A 327 24.13 10.85 5.05
CA ARG A 327 24.45 11.75 3.92
C ARG A 327 25.89 12.23 3.95
N GLN A 328 26.37 12.68 5.10
CA GLN A 328 27.71 13.26 5.20
C GLN A 328 28.80 12.21 4.94
N GLU A 329 28.60 10.99 5.43
CA GLU A 329 29.51 9.87 5.19
C GLU A 329 29.55 9.52 3.69
N LEU A 330 28.38 9.39 3.04
CA LEU A 330 28.26 9.09 1.63
C LEU A 330 28.87 10.19 0.74
N GLU A 331 28.50 11.46 0.95
CA GLU A 331 29.03 12.58 0.16
C GLU A 331 30.55 12.76 0.35
N SER A 332 31.06 12.58 1.57
CA SER A 332 32.49 12.67 1.87
C SER A 332 33.27 11.55 1.18
N ALA A 333 32.78 10.31 1.25
CA ALA A 333 33.39 9.17 0.56
C ALA A 333 33.30 9.33 -0.96
N ARG A 334 32.17 9.83 -1.48
CA ARG A 334 31.94 10.10 -2.90
C ARG A 334 32.97 11.08 -3.45
N LYS A 335 33.11 12.26 -2.85
CA LYS A 335 34.04 13.31 -3.33
C LYS A 335 35.49 12.80 -3.37
N LYS A 336 35.94 12.12 -2.30
CA LYS A 336 37.28 11.56 -2.22
C LYS A 336 37.55 10.47 -3.26
N PHE A 337 36.54 9.71 -3.63
CA PHE A 337 36.65 8.68 -4.66
C PHE A 337 36.51 9.28 -6.06
N GLU A 338 35.65 10.27 -6.28
CA GLU A 338 35.52 11.02 -7.53
C GLU A 338 36.84 11.68 -7.93
N ASP A 339 37.50 12.39 -7.00
CA ASP A 339 38.82 12.99 -7.23
C ASP A 339 39.87 11.93 -7.64
N ALA A 340 39.83 10.75 -6.99
CA ALA A 340 40.73 9.64 -7.28
C ALA A 340 40.42 8.98 -8.64
N LEU A 341 39.15 8.92 -9.02
CA LEU A 341 38.68 8.34 -10.27
C LEU A 341 39.06 9.21 -11.47
N VAL A 342 38.90 10.53 -11.37
CA VAL A 342 39.35 11.48 -12.41
C VAL A 342 40.87 11.38 -12.60
N ALA A 343 41.64 11.38 -11.52
CA ALA A 343 43.09 11.23 -11.57
C ALA A 343 43.56 9.87 -12.13
N TRP A 344 42.70 8.85 -12.07
CA TRP A 344 42.94 7.53 -12.65
C TRP A 344 42.60 7.49 -14.15
N GLU A 345 41.49 8.11 -14.57
CA GLU A 345 41.07 8.22 -15.97
C GLU A 345 42.16 8.87 -16.84
N GLU A 346 42.72 9.99 -16.37
CA GLU A 346 43.81 10.72 -17.03
C GLU A 346 45.06 9.85 -17.29
N LYS A 347 45.20 8.72 -16.58
CA LYS A 347 46.36 7.82 -16.65
C LYS A 347 46.13 6.53 -17.42
N GLN A 348 44.90 6.02 -17.53
CA GLN A 348 44.63 4.65 -17.98
C GLN A 348 43.64 4.51 -19.16
N ALA A 349 43.01 5.59 -19.65
CA ALA A 349 42.22 5.64 -20.89
C ALA A 349 41.06 4.61 -21.03
N PHE A 350 40.37 4.25 -19.94
CA PHE A 350 39.18 3.40 -19.95
C PHE A 350 37.86 4.20 -19.89
N LEU A 351 37.51 4.90 -20.98
CA LEU A 351 36.34 5.81 -21.03
C LEU A 351 35.01 5.14 -20.65
N GLY A 352 34.78 3.88 -21.06
CA GLY A 352 33.54 3.15 -20.74
C GLY A 352 33.40 2.83 -19.24
N VAL A 353 34.45 2.30 -18.63
CA VAL A 353 34.47 1.95 -17.19
C VAL A 353 34.40 3.21 -16.32
N TYR A 354 35.05 4.30 -16.73
CA TYR A 354 34.91 5.59 -16.09
C TYR A 354 33.45 6.09 -16.15
N GLY A 355 32.80 5.98 -17.31
CA GLY A 355 31.39 6.32 -17.47
C GLY A 355 30.45 5.52 -16.54
N LEU A 356 30.70 4.21 -16.36
CA LEU A 356 29.93 3.38 -15.43
C LEU A 356 30.16 3.77 -13.96
N LEU A 357 31.42 3.97 -13.54
CA LEU A 357 31.74 4.37 -12.17
C LEU A 357 31.24 5.78 -11.84
N SER A 358 31.37 6.73 -12.76
CA SER A 358 30.79 8.08 -12.63
C SER A 358 29.26 8.05 -12.63
N GLY A 359 28.65 7.15 -13.39
CA GLY A 359 27.23 6.87 -13.35
C GLY A 359 26.76 6.44 -11.96
N ILE A 360 27.46 5.51 -11.31
CA ILE A 360 27.17 5.09 -9.93
C ILE A 360 27.26 6.28 -8.97
N LEU A 361 28.31 7.08 -9.07
CA LEU A 361 28.54 8.24 -8.18
C LEU A 361 27.37 9.22 -8.23
N THR A 362 26.97 9.58 -9.44
CA THR A 362 25.93 10.58 -9.68
C THR A 362 24.54 10.01 -9.45
N PHE A 363 24.30 8.74 -9.79
CA PHE A 363 23.02 8.09 -9.53
C PHE A 363 22.76 7.94 -8.03
N GLY A 364 23.78 7.56 -7.24
CA GLY A 364 23.66 7.49 -5.78
C GLY A 364 23.25 8.81 -5.14
N GLU A 365 23.67 9.96 -5.70
CA GLU A 365 23.23 11.29 -5.27
C GLU A 365 21.75 11.54 -5.58
N LYS A 366 21.26 11.16 -6.78
CA LYS A 366 19.85 11.33 -7.14
C LYS A 366 18.94 10.40 -6.38
N LEU A 367 19.37 9.17 -6.17
CA LEU A 367 18.70 8.20 -5.33
C LEU A 367 18.54 8.74 -3.90
N TYR A 368 19.61 9.34 -3.35
CA TYR A 368 19.55 10.07 -2.09
C TYR A 368 18.52 11.20 -2.13
N GLY A 369 18.50 12.00 -3.21
CA GLY A 369 17.52 13.07 -3.40
C GLY A 369 16.07 12.58 -3.38
N ILE A 370 15.80 11.37 -3.88
CA ILE A 370 14.47 10.75 -3.81
C ILE A 370 14.15 10.35 -2.36
N SER A 371 15.01 9.54 -1.73
CA SER A 371 14.79 9.02 -0.36
C SER A 371 14.83 10.07 0.74
N ALA A 372 15.52 11.19 0.54
CA ALA A 372 15.62 12.27 1.51
C ALA A 372 14.66 13.44 1.22
N ALA A 373 13.71 13.25 0.31
CA ALA A 373 12.72 14.27 0.00
C ALA A 373 11.75 14.46 1.18
N SER A 374 11.38 15.72 1.43
CA SER A 374 10.35 16.09 2.40
C SER A 374 9.04 16.51 1.74
N ALA A 375 9.00 16.57 0.42
CA ALA A 375 7.85 16.98 -0.37
C ALA A 375 7.86 16.31 -1.76
N LEU A 376 6.67 16.13 -2.34
CA LEU A 376 6.48 15.48 -3.63
C LEU A 376 7.23 16.17 -4.78
N ASP A 377 7.27 17.50 -4.79
CA ASP A 377 7.99 18.27 -5.83
C ASP A 377 9.49 17.96 -5.87
N ASP A 378 10.09 17.64 -4.72
CA ASP A 378 11.51 17.30 -4.64
C ASP A 378 11.77 15.88 -5.13
N VAL A 379 10.83 14.95 -4.86
CA VAL A 379 10.82 13.60 -5.42
C VAL A 379 10.81 13.65 -6.94
N LEU A 380 9.89 14.43 -7.54
CA LEU A 380 9.76 14.53 -9.00
C LEU A 380 11.03 15.08 -9.67
N LYS A 381 11.64 16.13 -9.09
CA LYS A 381 12.92 16.66 -9.59
C LYS A 381 14.06 15.65 -9.50
N ALA A 382 14.11 14.88 -8.42
CA ALA A 382 15.15 13.86 -8.23
C ALA A 382 15.01 12.70 -9.21
N ILE A 383 13.76 12.29 -9.52
CA ILE A 383 13.45 11.27 -10.55
C ILE A 383 13.91 11.73 -11.92
N ASP A 384 13.60 12.97 -12.33
CA ASP A 384 14.01 13.47 -13.64
C ASP A 384 15.55 13.57 -13.74
N GLY A 385 16.21 13.99 -12.65
CA GLY A 385 17.67 13.94 -12.56
C GLY A 385 18.24 12.52 -12.65
N ALA A 386 17.54 11.50 -12.15
CA ALA A 386 17.96 10.11 -12.25
C ALA A 386 17.82 9.56 -13.68
N LYS A 387 16.74 9.91 -14.41
CA LYS A 387 16.53 9.53 -15.82
C LYS A 387 17.67 10.01 -16.73
N ASP A 388 18.12 11.26 -16.54
CA ASP A 388 19.26 11.81 -17.28
C ASP A 388 20.55 11.02 -17.05
N ILE A 389 20.73 10.45 -15.86
CA ILE A 389 21.91 9.63 -15.52
C ILE A 389 21.79 8.23 -16.12
N ILE A 390 20.58 7.64 -16.07
CA ILE A 390 20.29 6.34 -16.69
C ILE A 390 20.67 6.36 -18.17
N ASP A 391 20.31 7.42 -18.91
CA ASP A 391 20.65 7.54 -20.33
C ASP A 391 22.16 7.65 -20.57
N LYS A 392 22.90 8.32 -19.67
CA LYS A 392 24.37 8.36 -19.73
C LYS A 392 25.00 7.01 -19.45
N VAL A 393 24.45 6.24 -18.51
CA VAL A 393 24.90 4.87 -18.22
C VAL A 393 24.62 3.96 -19.41
N LYS A 394 23.45 4.07 -20.06
CA LYS A 394 23.13 3.33 -21.31
C LYS A 394 24.16 3.56 -22.41
N GLU A 395 24.67 4.79 -22.54
CA GLU A 395 25.71 5.09 -23.52
C GLU A 395 27.08 4.52 -23.11
N ALA A 396 27.45 4.61 -21.83
CA ALA A 396 28.68 4.01 -21.31
C ALA A 396 28.70 2.48 -21.43
N GLU A 397 27.55 1.83 -21.28
CA GLU A 397 27.42 0.39 -21.51
C GLU A 397 27.81 0.00 -22.93
N LYS A 398 27.35 0.72 -23.97
CA LYS A 398 27.61 0.36 -25.38
C LYS A 398 29.10 0.22 -25.72
N ILE A 399 29.95 0.98 -25.03
CA ILE A 399 31.40 1.05 -25.29
C ILE A 399 32.24 0.24 -24.27
N THR A 400 31.63 -0.40 -23.28
CA THR A 400 32.31 -1.21 -22.26
C THR A 400 32.21 -2.70 -22.59
N ALA A 401 33.23 -3.54 -22.33
CA ALA A 401 33.12 -4.98 -22.54
C ALA A 401 32.11 -5.63 -21.56
N ALA A 402 31.37 -6.64 -22.00
CA ALA A 402 30.28 -7.24 -21.20
C ALA A 402 30.74 -7.81 -19.84
N GLU A 403 31.98 -8.30 -19.76
CA GLU A 403 32.60 -8.84 -18.53
C GLU A 403 32.93 -7.77 -17.47
N ASP A 404 33.01 -6.50 -17.88
CA ASP A 404 33.28 -5.34 -17.04
C ASP A 404 32.01 -4.57 -16.64
N ARG A 405 30.85 -4.93 -17.23
CA ARG A 405 29.53 -4.38 -16.91
C ARG A 405 28.92 -5.14 -15.74
N ARG A 406 29.14 -4.65 -14.52
CA ARG A 406 28.53 -5.25 -13.30
C ARG A 406 27.25 -4.54 -12.89
N ILE A 407 27.08 -3.28 -13.28
CA ILE A 407 25.82 -2.55 -13.16
C ILE A 407 25.20 -2.35 -14.54
N SER A 408 23.87 -2.48 -14.62
CA SER A 408 23.12 -2.15 -15.83
C SER A 408 22.24 -0.92 -15.66
N ALA A 409 22.04 -0.17 -16.74
CA ALA A 409 21.04 0.90 -16.79
C ALA A 409 19.64 0.38 -16.45
N ASP A 410 19.34 -0.89 -16.75
CA ASP A 410 18.08 -1.54 -16.39
C ASP A 410 17.88 -1.61 -14.87
N THR A 411 18.93 -1.87 -14.09
CA THR A 411 18.85 -1.89 -12.61
C THR A 411 18.53 -0.49 -12.07
N LEU A 412 19.17 0.54 -12.62
CA LEU A 412 18.93 1.93 -12.24
C LEU A 412 17.51 2.38 -12.60
N GLN A 413 17.09 2.03 -13.82
CA GLN A 413 15.77 2.33 -14.36
C GLN A 413 14.67 1.69 -13.50
N LYS A 414 14.80 0.40 -13.18
CA LYS A 414 13.87 -0.29 -12.28
C LYS A 414 13.77 0.43 -10.94
N LEU A 415 14.89 0.76 -10.30
CA LEU A 415 14.87 1.41 -8.99
C LEU A 415 14.19 2.80 -9.03
N THR A 416 14.45 3.60 -10.06
CA THR A 416 13.78 4.91 -10.23
C THR A 416 12.29 4.76 -10.52
N GLU A 417 11.90 3.82 -11.37
CA GLU A 417 10.49 3.52 -11.71
C GLU A 417 9.71 2.94 -10.52
N CYS A 418 10.41 2.29 -9.58
CA CYS A 418 9.86 1.76 -8.33
C CYS A 418 9.63 2.84 -7.26
N MET A 419 10.63 3.71 -7.03
CA MET A 419 10.63 4.64 -5.90
C MET A 419 9.72 5.83 -6.09
N GLY A 420 9.61 6.36 -7.32
CA GLY A 420 8.78 7.53 -7.56
C GLY A 420 7.29 7.33 -7.23
N PRO A 421 6.66 6.24 -7.71
CA PRO A 421 5.29 5.90 -7.34
C PRO A 421 5.10 5.64 -5.85
N LEU A 422 6.07 5.01 -5.18
CA LEU A 422 6.02 4.73 -3.73
C LEU A 422 5.98 6.03 -2.91
N GLU A 423 6.90 6.96 -3.18
CA GLU A 423 6.97 8.24 -2.48
C GLU A 423 5.72 9.09 -2.75
N ASN A 424 5.23 9.09 -3.99
CA ASN A 424 3.98 9.77 -4.32
C ASN A 424 2.79 9.22 -3.53
N LEU A 425 2.70 7.89 -3.42
CA LEU A 425 1.69 7.23 -2.63
C LEU A 425 1.78 7.63 -1.14
N TYR A 426 2.99 7.61 -0.57
CA TYR A 426 3.21 8.01 0.83
C TYR A 426 2.78 9.46 1.09
N PHE A 427 3.26 10.44 0.31
CA PHE A 427 2.91 11.86 0.52
C PHE A 427 1.42 12.15 0.29
N SER A 428 0.81 11.45 -0.68
CA SER A 428 -0.65 11.52 -0.87
C SER A 428 -1.39 11.01 0.36
N MET A 429 -0.93 9.89 0.94
CA MET A 429 -1.52 9.31 2.14
C MET A 429 -1.39 10.24 3.35
N VAL A 430 -0.23 10.87 3.56
CA VAL A 430 -0.03 11.85 4.65
C VAL A 430 -1.05 12.98 4.55
N THR A 431 -1.29 13.48 3.34
CA THR A 431 -2.25 14.57 3.08
C THR A 431 -3.69 14.15 3.41
N VAL A 432 -4.11 12.97 2.94
CA VAL A 432 -5.47 12.46 3.19
C VAL A 432 -5.66 12.13 4.67
N ALA A 433 -4.70 11.46 5.31
CA ALA A 433 -4.78 11.11 6.73
C ALA A 433 -4.91 12.35 7.63
N ALA A 434 -4.18 13.41 7.33
CA ALA A 434 -4.27 14.67 8.08
C ALA A 434 -5.66 15.32 7.96
N ALA A 435 -6.22 15.36 6.75
CA ALA A 435 -7.55 15.93 6.50
C ALA A 435 -8.67 15.08 7.13
N ILE A 436 -8.54 13.75 7.09
CA ILE A 436 -9.49 12.84 7.72
C ILE A 436 -9.45 12.96 9.24
N LYS A 437 -8.27 13.09 9.84
CA LYS A 437 -8.14 13.34 11.28
C LYS A 437 -8.81 14.64 11.74
N GLU A 438 -8.87 15.65 10.87
CA GLU A 438 -9.57 16.89 11.16
C GLU A 438 -11.09 16.68 11.35
N LEU A 439 -11.68 15.69 10.65
CA LEU A 439 -13.11 15.34 10.75
C LEU A 439 -13.52 14.85 12.14
N GLU A 440 -12.58 14.27 12.90
CA GLU A 440 -12.80 13.86 14.30
C GLU A 440 -13.18 15.07 15.17
N THR A 441 -12.75 16.28 14.78
CA THR A 441 -12.99 17.53 15.53
C THR A 441 -13.93 18.50 14.82
N ASP A 442 -13.94 18.51 13.49
CA ASP A 442 -14.84 19.31 12.66
C ASP A 442 -15.49 18.42 11.58
N PRO A 443 -16.76 18.00 11.77
CA PRO A 443 -17.49 17.19 10.78
C PRO A 443 -17.65 17.83 9.40
N ASN A 444 -17.31 19.11 9.22
CA ASN A 444 -17.34 19.83 7.95
C ASN A 444 -15.95 20.09 7.36
N ALA A 445 -14.89 19.52 7.94
CA ALA A 445 -13.53 19.66 7.41
C ALA A 445 -13.48 19.23 5.95
N ALA A 446 -12.70 19.96 5.15
CA ALA A 446 -12.61 19.71 3.73
C ALA A 446 -11.75 18.47 3.46
N ILE A 447 -12.33 17.46 2.82
CA ILE A 447 -11.57 16.27 2.41
C ILE A 447 -10.97 16.54 1.02
N PRO A 448 -9.64 16.52 0.86
CA PRO A 448 -9.00 16.73 -0.42
C PRO A 448 -9.36 15.61 -1.39
N SER A 449 -9.64 15.95 -2.65
CA SER A 449 -9.84 14.96 -3.70
C SER A 449 -8.56 14.73 -4.50
N VAL A 450 -8.26 13.47 -4.80
CA VAL A 450 -7.09 13.05 -5.56
C VAL A 450 -7.56 12.36 -6.85
N ASP A 451 -6.93 12.69 -7.97
CA ASP A 451 -7.35 12.26 -9.31
C ASP A 451 -6.87 10.86 -9.71
N GLY A 452 -6.07 10.21 -8.87
CA GLY A 452 -5.47 8.91 -9.18
C GLY A 452 -5.21 8.03 -7.96
N ILE A 453 -5.19 6.73 -8.25
CA ILE A 453 -4.58 5.72 -7.41
C ILE A 453 -3.19 5.47 -7.99
N SER A 454 -2.14 5.54 -7.18
CA SER A 454 -0.79 5.24 -7.65
C SER A 454 -0.74 3.81 -8.21
N GLY A 455 -0.35 3.66 -9.49
CA GLY A 455 -0.22 2.37 -10.17
C GLY A 455 -1.23 2.10 -11.30
N THR A 456 -2.27 2.92 -11.49
CA THR A 456 -3.46 2.47 -12.25
C THR A 456 -3.63 2.96 -13.68
N SER A 457 -2.59 3.39 -14.40
CA SER A 457 -2.83 3.82 -15.80
C SER A 457 -3.02 2.66 -16.79
N GLN A 458 -2.62 1.42 -16.49
CA GLN A 458 -2.75 0.30 -17.46
C GLN A 458 -3.01 -1.11 -16.87
N GLY A 459 -3.44 -1.27 -15.61
CA GLY A 459 -3.74 -2.61 -15.09
C GLY A 459 -2.53 -3.54 -14.89
N ASP A 460 -1.32 -3.10 -15.24
CA ASP A 460 -0.03 -3.76 -14.96
C ASP A 460 0.66 -3.22 -13.68
N ALA A 461 -0.13 -2.70 -12.74
CA ALA A 461 0.36 -2.13 -11.46
C ALA A 461 1.15 -3.16 -10.61
N ASP A 462 1.00 -4.45 -10.93
CA ASP A 462 1.45 -5.54 -10.09
C ASP A 462 2.92 -5.92 -10.26
N ALA A 463 3.57 -5.51 -11.34
CA ALA A 463 4.94 -5.89 -11.59
C ALA A 463 5.95 -4.93 -10.93
N ASN A 464 5.67 -3.63 -10.89
CA ASN A 464 6.74 -2.65 -10.68
C ASN A 464 7.10 -2.34 -9.23
N LEU A 465 6.36 -2.82 -8.22
CA LEU A 465 6.65 -2.49 -6.82
C LEU A 465 7.09 -3.67 -5.94
N ILE A 466 6.71 -4.91 -6.29
CA ILE A 466 7.41 -6.13 -5.82
C ILE A 466 8.90 -6.03 -6.20
N ILE A 467 9.21 -5.30 -7.29
CA ILE A 467 10.56 -4.99 -7.73
C ILE A 467 11.26 -4.02 -6.78
N THR A 468 10.62 -3.17 -5.97
CA THR A 468 11.34 -2.12 -5.21
C THR A 468 12.38 -2.68 -4.25
N LEU A 469 12.02 -3.65 -3.41
CA LEU A 469 12.96 -4.27 -2.47
C LEU A 469 14.03 -5.08 -3.20
N ALA A 470 13.60 -5.85 -4.20
CA ALA A 470 14.50 -6.62 -5.05
C ALA A 470 15.43 -5.71 -5.89
N ALA A 471 15.01 -4.49 -6.22
CA ALA A 471 15.77 -3.49 -6.95
C ALA A 471 16.78 -2.81 -6.04
N TRP A 472 16.43 -2.55 -4.77
CA TRP A 472 17.41 -2.16 -3.76
C TRP A 472 18.46 -3.25 -3.53
N ASP A 473 18.05 -4.52 -3.45
CA ASP A 473 18.99 -5.65 -3.35
C ASP A 473 19.86 -5.78 -4.60
N SER A 474 19.26 -5.66 -5.79
CA SER A 474 19.98 -5.69 -7.06
C SER A 474 20.95 -4.53 -7.19
N TRP A 475 20.55 -3.32 -6.79
CA TRP A 475 21.41 -2.14 -6.75
C TRP A 475 22.56 -2.34 -5.77
N ASN A 476 22.29 -2.85 -4.56
CA ASN A 476 23.31 -3.14 -3.56
C ASN A 476 24.35 -4.13 -4.11
N VAL A 477 23.92 -5.28 -4.64
CA VAL A 477 24.82 -6.30 -5.22
C VAL A 477 25.59 -5.75 -6.42
N SER A 478 24.90 -5.08 -7.35
CA SER A 478 25.51 -4.59 -8.60
C SER A 478 26.50 -3.44 -8.33
N SER A 479 26.16 -2.52 -7.43
CA SER A 479 27.04 -1.39 -7.08
C SER A 479 28.27 -1.84 -6.31
N VAL A 480 28.14 -2.80 -5.38
CA VAL A 480 29.27 -3.42 -4.68
C VAL A 480 30.18 -4.14 -5.68
N ALA A 481 29.62 -4.98 -6.57
CA ALA A 481 30.39 -5.70 -7.58
C ALA A 481 31.09 -4.76 -8.58
N GLN A 482 30.47 -3.65 -8.97
CA GLN A 482 31.12 -2.66 -9.84
C GLN A 482 32.24 -1.91 -9.11
N LEU A 483 32.07 -1.62 -7.82
CA LEU A 483 33.11 -0.95 -7.02
C LEU A 483 34.26 -1.90 -6.64
N GLU A 484 34.05 -3.22 -6.64
CA GLU A 484 35.13 -4.20 -6.53
C GLU A 484 36.16 -4.08 -7.64
N PHE A 485 35.73 -3.75 -8.87
CA PHE A 485 36.67 -3.43 -9.95
C PHE A 485 37.63 -2.30 -9.53
N ALA A 486 37.10 -1.21 -8.98
CA ALA A 486 37.90 -0.06 -8.56
C ALA A 486 38.83 -0.41 -7.39
N VAL A 487 38.37 -1.24 -6.46
CA VAL A 487 39.20 -1.77 -5.36
C VAL A 487 40.33 -2.66 -5.89
N ALA A 488 40.03 -3.59 -6.79
CA ALA A 488 41.02 -4.49 -7.39
C ALA A 488 42.10 -3.73 -8.18
N HIS A 489 41.74 -2.61 -8.79
CA HIS A 489 42.68 -1.73 -9.51
C HIS A 489 43.37 -0.70 -8.59
N SER A 490 43.23 -0.83 -7.27
CA SER A 490 43.86 0.05 -6.27
C SER A 490 43.52 1.54 -6.46
N ILE A 491 42.32 1.85 -6.94
CA ILE A 491 41.85 3.24 -7.01
C ILE A 491 41.64 3.73 -5.56
N PRO A 492 42.32 4.80 -5.12
CA PRO A 492 42.19 5.30 -3.76
C PRO A 492 40.73 5.58 -3.37
N ASN A 493 40.39 5.34 -2.10
CA ASN A 493 39.05 5.58 -1.52
C ASN A 493 37.88 4.73 -2.09
N ALA A 494 38.13 3.84 -3.06
CA ALA A 494 37.11 2.95 -3.62
C ALA A 494 36.42 2.08 -2.56
N ALA A 495 37.20 1.49 -1.64
CA ALA A 495 36.67 0.64 -0.57
C ALA A 495 35.79 1.41 0.44
N ALA A 496 36.17 2.64 0.76
CA ALA A 496 35.39 3.51 1.65
C ALA A 496 34.08 3.94 1.00
N TYR A 497 34.11 4.31 -0.29
CA TYR A 497 32.90 4.62 -1.03
C TYR A 497 31.98 3.41 -1.21
N ARG A 498 32.55 2.22 -1.48
CA ARG A 498 31.80 0.95 -1.53
C ARG A 498 31.02 0.71 -0.24
N LEU A 499 31.66 0.82 0.91
CA LEU A 499 31.00 0.66 2.21
C LEU A 499 29.89 1.71 2.42
N ALA A 500 30.13 2.97 2.07
CA ALA A 500 29.14 4.03 2.22
C ALA A 500 27.90 3.82 1.32
N VAL A 501 28.09 3.43 0.05
CA VAL A 501 26.99 3.06 -0.87
C VAL A 501 26.22 1.88 -0.33
N GLN A 502 26.91 0.91 0.26
CA GLN A 502 26.28 -0.28 0.81
C GLN A 502 25.37 0.04 2.01
N LYS A 503 25.87 0.82 2.96
CA LYS A 503 25.07 1.33 4.10
C LYS A 503 23.86 2.12 3.61
N TYR A 504 24.07 3.02 2.64
CA TYR A 504 23.00 3.81 2.06
C TYR A 504 21.94 2.92 1.39
N SER A 505 22.36 1.86 0.70
CA SER A 505 21.43 0.93 0.05
C SER A 505 20.56 0.17 1.06
N ILE A 506 21.13 -0.22 2.20
CA ILE A 506 20.38 -0.85 3.30
C ILE A 506 19.39 0.14 3.92
N ASN A 507 19.83 1.35 4.24
CA ASN A 507 18.96 2.37 4.85
C ASN A 507 17.86 2.83 3.88
N GLY A 508 18.17 2.96 2.59
CA GLY A 508 17.21 3.30 1.55
C GLY A 508 16.16 2.20 1.34
N LYS A 509 16.58 0.93 1.36
CA LYS A 509 15.66 -0.22 1.37
C LYS A 509 14.74 -0.18 2.59
N ALA A 510 15.31 0.07 3.78
CA ALA A 510 14.56 0.17 5.02
C ALA A 510 13.52 1.31 4.98
N LEU A 511 13.91 2.48 4.48
CA LEU A 511 12.98 3.60 4.30
C LEU A 511 11.85 3.25 3.32
N ALA A 512 12.17 2.67 2.16
CA ALA A 512 11.14 2.25 1.20
C ALA A 512 10.16 1.22 1.80
N GLN A 513 10.65 0.31 2.64
CA GLN A 513 9.76 -0.61 3.40
C GLN A 513 8.87 0.17 4.37
N ALA A 514 9.44 1.12 5.11
CA ALA A 514 8.70 1.92 6.08
C ALA A 514 7.66 2.83 5.41
N ASP A 515 7.96 3.47 4.29
CA ASP A 515 7.00 4.27 3.52
C ASP A 515 5.84 3.40 3.01
N ALA A 516 6.12 2.19 2.52
CA ALA A 516 5.09 1.25 2.10
C ALA A 516 4.16 0.86 3.26
N GLN A 517 4.73 0.61 4.45
CA GLN A 517 3.92 0.27 5.64
C GLN A 517 3.15 1.45 6.19
N ALA A 518 3.77 2.63 6.27
CA ALA A 518 3.10 3.86 6.69
C ALA A 518 1.93 4.17 5.77
N THR A 519 2.11 3.97 4.46
CA THR A 519 1.01 4.11 3.52
C THR A 519 -0.10 3.10 3.80
N LYS A 520 0.22 1.81 3.89
CA LYS A 520 -0.77 0.75 4.14
C LYS A 520 -1.56 0.99 5.43
N ALA A 521 -0.86 1.33 6.51
CA ALA A 521 -1.49 1.64 7.81
C ALA A 521 -2.35 2.90 7.72
N GLY A 522 -1.89 3.94 7.01
CA GLY A 522 -2.65 5.16 6.77
C GLY A 522 -3.94 4.90 6.00
N GLN A 523 -3.90 4.03 4.99
CA GLN A 523 -5.09 3.65 4.23
C GLN A 523 -6.09 2.87 5.10
N GLU A 524 -5.60 1.96 5.94
CA GLU A 524 -6.44 1.23 6.91
C GLU A 524 -7.13 2.21 7.86
N TYR A 525 -6.41 3.21 8.37
CA TYR A 525 -6.96 4.27 9.20
C TYR A 525 -8.03 5.09 8.45
N VAL A 526 -7.74 5.55 7.24
CA VAL A 526 -8.70 6.34 6.45
C VAL A 526 -9.95 5.55 6.12
N LEU A 527 -9.84 4.27 5.76
CA LEU A 527 -11.03 3.44 5.58
C LEU A 527 -11.82 3.32 6.89
N ALA A 528 -11.16 3.03 8.00
CA ALA A 528 -11.83 2.86 9.29
C ALA A 528 -12.57 4.13 9.74
N GLU A 529 -11.98 5.31 9.57
CA GLU A 529 -12.64 6.59 9.89
C GLU A 529 -13.78 6.91 8.91
N MET A 530 -13.58 6.69 7.60
CA MET A 530 -14.67 6.87 6.63
C MET A 530 -15.86 5.95 6.91
N GLU A 531 -15.62 4.75 7.43
CA GLU A 531 -16.65 3.79 7.85
C GLU A 531 -17.37 4.23 9.13
N VAL A 532 -16.67 4.85 10.08
CA VAL A 532 -17.29 5.49 11.26
C VAL A 532 -18.24 6.61 10.81
N ILE A 533 -17.76 7.50 9.94
CA ILE A 533 -18.54 8.65 9.43
C ILE A 533 -19.76 8.17 8.64
N THR A 534 -19.55 7.22 7.71
CA THR A 534 -20.63 6.68 6.87
C THR A 534 -21.67 5.95 7.70
N SER A 535 -21.25 5.15 8.69
CA SER A 535 -22.14 4.46 9.62
C SER A 535 -23.00 5.43 10.43
N GLN A 536 -22.40 6.50 10.97
CA GLN A 536 -23.15 7.52 11.71
C GLN A 536 -24.22 8.21 10.84
N LYS A 537 -23.86 8.53 9.60
CA LYS A 537 -24.79 9.11 8.62
C LYS A 537 -25.92 8.13 8.28
N ASP A 538 -25.58 6.89 7.96
CA ASP A 538 -26.56 5.85 7.60
C ASP A 538 -27.50 5.54 8.76
N ILE A 539 -27.01 5.45 10.01
CA ILE A 539 -27.84 5.28 11.21
C ILE A 539 -28.88 6.39 11.31
N LYS A 540 -28.47 7.66 11.17
CA LYS A 540 -29.39 8.80 11.24
C LYS A 540 -30.44 8.76 10.14
N GLU A 541 -30.02 8.52 8.90
CA GLU A 541 -30.94 8.45 7.76
C GLU A 541 -31.91 7.26 7.89
N LEU A 542 -31.44 6.10 8.33
CA LEU A 542 -32.28 4.92 8.57
C LEU A 542 -33.31 5.16 9.69
N GLN A 543 -32.97 5.93 10.73
CA GLN A 543 -33.92 6.36 11.77
C GLN A 543 -35.02 7.27 11.21
N GLU A 544 -34.67 8.16 10.28
CA GLU A 544 -35.64 9.04 9.64
C GLU A 544 -36.53 8.30 8.62
N LEU A 545 -35.96 7.37 7.87
CA LEU A 545 -36.65 6.59 6.83
C LEU A 545 -37.68 5.63 7.43
N ILE A 546 -37.33 4.89 8.51
CA ILE A 546 -38.26 3.91 9.11
C ILE A 546 -39.55 4.56 9.62
N ALA A 547 -39.49 5.83 10.05
CA ALA A 547 -40.65 6.59 10.50
C ALA A 547 -41.63 6.92 9.36
N LYS A 548 -41.13 6.99 8.12
CA LYS A 548 -41.90 7.30 6.92
C LYS A 548 -42.32 6.05 6.15
N TYR A 549 -41.61 4.93 6.34
CA TYR A 549 -41.85 3.69 5.63
C TYR A 549 -43.25 3.13 5.93
N THR A 550 -44.08 3.02 4.90
CA THR A 550 -45.39 2.35 4.91
C THR A 550 -45.50 1.24 3.86
N GLY A 551 -44.39 0.92 3.18
CA GLY A 551 -44.30 -0.11 2.14
C GLY A 551 -43.84 0.42 0.78
N GLU A 552 -43.33 1.65 0.73
CA GLU A 552 -42.83 2.28 -0.49
C GLU A 552 -41.53 1.62 -0.97
N GLU A 553 -41.51 1.19 -2.23
CA GLU A 553 -40.38 0.49 -2.86
C GLU A 553 -39.09 1.33 -2.87
N GLU A 554 -39.20 2.65 -3.12
CA GLU A 554 -38.06 3.56 -3.16
C GLU A 554 -37.39 3.72 -1.77
N LEU A 555 -38.20 3.82 -0.72
CA LEU A 555 -37.68 3.91 0.66
C LEU A 555 -37.08 2.57 1.10
N TYR A 556 -37.68 1.46 0.69
CA TYR A 556 -37.14 0.12 0.90
C TYR A 556 -35.77 -0.03 0.23
N ALA A 557 -35.65 0.27 -1.06
CA ALA A 557 -34.41 0.16 -1.82
C ALA A 557 -33.29 1.05 -1.24
N THR A 558 -33.64 2.26 -0.79
CA THR A 558 -32.69 3.14 -0.11
C THR A 558 -32.17 2.54 1.19
N ALA A 559 -33.05 1.95 2.00
CA ALA A 559 -32.67 1.30 3.25
C ALA A 559 -31.85 0.03 3.02
N GLU A 560 -32.26 -0.77 2.03
CA GLU A 560 -31.57 -1.98 1.60
C GLU A 560 -30.11 -1.70 1.21
N ALA A 561 -29.87 -0.64 0.42
CA ALA A 561 -28.52 -0.24 0.05
C ALA A 561 -27.65 0.16 1.25
N LYS A 562 -28.22 0.77 2.28
CA LYS A 562 -27.51 1.16 3.52
C LYS A 562 -27.22 -0.04 4.41
N PHE A 563 -28.19 -0.93 4.58
CA PHE A 563 -27.98 -2.19 5.29
C PHE A 563 -26.99 -3.09 4.57
N TYR A 564 -26.96 -3.09 3.25
CA TYR A 564 -25.95 -3.81 2.48
C TYR A 564 -24.54 -3.24 2.69
N ASN A 565 -24.36 -1.92 2.76
CA ASN A 565 -23.05 -1.33 3.13
C ASN A 565 -22.60 -1.82 4.51
N SER A 566 -23.52 -1.83 5.47
CA SER A 566 -23.24 -2.34 6.81
C SER A 566 -22.85 -3.83 6.77
N TYR A 567 -23.58 -4.64 6.01
CA TYR A 567 -23.30 -6.07 5.83
C TYR A 567 -21.92 -6.31 5.18
N LEU A 568 -21.64 -5.62 4.07
CA LEU A 568 -20.39 -5.72 3.33
C LEU A 568 -19.18 -5.26 4.17
N PHE A 569 -19.35 -4.22 4.98
CA PHE A 569 -18.35 -3.80 5.95
C PHE A 569 -18.06 -4.90 6.98
N MET A 570 -19.09 -5.54 7.54
CA MET A 570 -18.90 -6.61 8.52
C MET A 570 -18.18 -7.81 7.90
N GLN A 571 -18.55 -8.20 6.69
CA GLN A 571 -17.85 -9.22 5.90
C GLN A 571 -16.37 -8.85 5.67
N THR A 572 -16.10 -7.61 5.27
CA THR A 572 -14.74 -7.10 5.06
C THR A 572 -13.95 -7.10 6.36
N SER A 573 -14.55 -6.68 7.47
CA SER A 573 -13.94 -6.68 8.80
C SER A 573 -13.52 -8.09 9.23
N VAL A 574 -14.38 -9.11 9.05
CA VAL A 574 -14.02 -10.50 9.35
C VAL A 574 -12.83 -10.95 8.50
N ALA A 575 -12.81 -10.66 7.20
CA ALA A 575 -11.68 -11.00 6.33
C ALA A 575 -10.37 -10.27 6.72
N MET A 576 -10.46 -9.02 7.17
CA MET A 576 -9.30 -8.27 7.68
C MET A 576 -8.75 -8.88 8.97
N GLU A 577 -9.60 -9.31 9.90
CA GLU A 577 -9.15 -9.99 11.12
C GLU A 577 -8.56 -11.37 10.83
N MET A 578 -9.14 -12.11 9.89
CA MET A 578 -8.56 -13.37 9.38
C MET A 578 -7.17 -13.15 8.78
N ARG A 579 -6.97 -12.03 8.06
CA ARG A 579 -5.66 -11.65 7.53
C ARG A 579 -4.66 -11.37 8.64
N ASN A 580 -5.07 -10.69 9.71
CA ASN A 580 -4.20 -10.46 10.88
C ASN A 580 -3.77 -11.80 11.50
N MET A 581 -4.70 -12.76 11.61
CA MET A 581 -4.39 -14.12 12.10
C MET A 581 -3.46 -14.88 11.14
N ALA A 582 -3.66 -14.76 9.82
CA ALA A 582 -2.78 -15.34 8.80
C ALA A 582 -1.36 -14.77 8.87
N TRP A 583 -1.21 -13.47 9.11
CA TRP A 583 0.09 -12.84 9.32
C TRP A 583 0.76 -13.29 10.62
N ALA A 584 -0.01 -13.42 11.72
CA ALA A 584 0.49 -13.95 12.97
C ALA A 584 1.02 -15.39 12.80
N TYR A 585 0.27 -16.22 12.07
CA TYR A 585 0.71 -17.55 11.66
C TYR A 585 1.98 -17.49 10.82
N LYS A 586 2.05 -16.66 9.78
CA LYS A 586 3.24 -16.58 8.93
C LYS A 586 4.49 -16.12 9.69
N TYR A 587 4.35 -15.17 10.61
CA TYR A 587 5.45 -14.72 11.47
C TYR A 587 5.96 -15.85 12.38
N TRP A 588 5.04 -16.59 12.99
CA TRP A 588 5.41 -17.67 13.91
C TRP A 588 5.80 -18.97 13.23
N ALA A 589 5.23 -19.30 12.07
CA ALA A 589 5.52 -20.53 11.35
C ALA A 589 6.72 -20.38 10.41
N LEU A 590 6.97 -19.15 9.93
CA LEU A 590 7.80 -18.86 8.74
C LEU A 590 7.36 -19.70 7.52
N GLU A 591 6.04 -19.80 7.35
CA GLU A 591 5.39 -20.55 6.28
C GLU A 591 4.14 -19.77 5.83
N ASP A 592 3.72 -19.91 4.58
CA ASP A 592 2.52 -19.22 4.09
C ASP A 592 1.26 -19.80 4.77
N SER A 593 0.30 -18.92 5.09
CA SER A 593 -0.94 -19.33 5.75
C SER A 593 -1.78 -20.24 4.84
N PRO A 594 -2.46 -21.27 5.39
CA PRO A 594 -3.39 -22.08 4.62
C PRO A 594 -4.71 -21.34 4.29
N LEU A 595 -4.92 -20.14 4.83
CA LEU A 595 -6.14 -19.38 4.62
C LEU A 595 -6.20 -18.75 3.23
N VAL A 596 -7.33 -18.93 2.55
CA VAL A 596 -7.70 -18.16 1.36
C VAL A 596 -8.57 -16.99 1.82
N LEU A 597 -8.05 -15.77 1.77
CA LEU A 597 -8.79 -14.59 2.20
C LEU A 597 -9.86 -14.21 1.17
N ASP A 598 -11.10 -14.06 1.63
CA ASP A 598 -12.23 -13.64 0.83
C ASP A 598 -13.32 -13.07 1.74
N SER A 599 -13.75 -11.83 1.49
CA SER A 599 -14.82 -11.19 2.27
C SER A 599 -16.20 -11.76 1.96
N GLN A 600 -16.40 -12.36 0.78
CA GLN A 600 -17.69 -12.87 0.34
C GLN A 600 -18.01 -14.28 0.87
N LYS A 601 -17.14 -14.84 1.72
CA LYS A 601 -17.41 -16.11 2.39
C LYS A 601 -18.64 -16.02 3.30
N THR A 602 -19.35 -17.13 3.40
CA THR A 602 -20.40 -17.33 4.39
C THR A 602 -19.82 -17.44 5.79
N THR A 603 -20.63 -17.18 6.82
CA THR A 603 -20.24 -17.36 8.24
C THR A 603 -19.74 -18.78 8.52
N ALA A 604 -20.33 -19.81 7.90
CA ALA A 604 -19.88 -21.19 8.02
C ALA A 604 -18.48 -21.41 7.41
N GLN A 605 -18.20 -20.80 6.26
CA GLN A 605 -16.87 -20.86 5.65
C GLN A 605 -15.83 -20.12 6.50
N PHE A 606 -16.15 -18.95 7.06
CA PHE A 606 -15.27 -18.28 8.01
C PHE A 606 -14.99 -19.14 9.25
N ARG A 607 -15.99 -19.82 9.83
CA ARG A 607 -15.74 -20.75 10.95
C ARG A 607 -14.85 -21.92 10.56
N SER A 608 -14.98 -22.42 9.32
CA SER A 608 -14.08 -23.44 8.78
C SER A 608 -12.65 -22.93 8.64
N ASP A 609 -12.47 -21.67 8.25
CA ASP A 609 -11.15 -21.04 8.18
C ASP A 609 -10.51 -20.93 9.58
N VAL A 610 -11.28 -20.53 10.62
CA VAL A 610 -10.77 -20.51 12.01
C VAL A 610 -10.24 -21.89 12.41
N TYR A 611 -11.00 -22.96 12.11
CA TYR A 611 -10.56 -24.32 12.42
C TYR A 611 -9.28 -24.71 11.68
N LEU A 612 -9.17 -24.35 10.38
CA LEU A 612 -8.02 -24.66 9.55
C LEU A 612 -6.74 -24.01 10.06
N ILE A 613 -6.79 -22.74 10.45
CA ILE A 613 -5.63 -22.05 11.00
C ILE A 613 -5.30 -22.52 12.42
N ASP A 614 -6.29 -22.89 13.24
CA ASP A 614 -6.07 -23.49 14.56
C ASP A 614 -5.33 -24.84 14.43
N GLU A 615 -5.73 -25.69 13.48
CA GLU A 615 -5.04 -26.97 13.21
C GLU A 615 -3.59 -26.73 12.75
N ALA A 616 -3.39 -25.82 11.80
CA ALA A 616 -2.06 -25.47 11.31
C ALA A 616 -1.17 -24.90 12.43
N MET A 617 -1.73 -24.05 13.30
CA MET A 617 -1.01 -23.48 14.44
C MET A 617 -0.60 -24.54 15.45
N ASN A 618 -1.49 -25.49 15.76
CA ASN A 618 -1.18 -26.61 16.66
C ASN A 618 -0.05 -27.51 16.11
N ALA A 619 -0.02 -27.72 14.80
CA ALA A 619 1.07 -28.45 14.15
C ALA A 619 2.42 -27.72 14.30
N VAL A 620 2.42 -26.41 14.09
CA VAL A 620 3.61 -25.54 14.22
C VAL A 620 4.10 -25.49 15.67
N ASN A 621 3.21 -25.28 16.64
CA ASN A 621 3.56 -25.28 18.07
C ASN A 621 4.17 -26.63 18.50
N SER A 622 3.56 -27.74 18.07
CA SER A 622 4.08 -29.08 18.36
C SER A 622 5.47 -29.33 17.77
N LYS A 623 5.79 -28.69 16.62
CA LYS A 623 7.12 -28.70 15.99
C LYS A 623 8.11 -27.89 16.84
N TYR A 624 7.77 -26.64 17.18
CA TYR A 624 8.71 -25.72 17.85
C TYR A 624 8.94 -25.97 19.33
N ASP A 625 7.93 -26.44 20.07
CA ASP A 625 8.07 -26.81 21.51
C ASP A 625 9.18 -27.84 21.75
N ARG A 626 9.56 -28.60 20.73
CA ARG A 626 10.56 -29.66 20.82
C ARG A 626 11.95 -29.28 20.32
N ILE A 627 12.07 -28.20 19.54
CA ILE A 627 13.29 -27.92 18.76
C ILE A 627 13.87 -26.51 18.97
N LEU A 628 13.09 -25.55 19.50
CA LEU A 628 13.65 -24.24 19.86
C LEU A 628 14.51 -24.38 21.11
N GLN A 629 15.76 -23.92 21.01
CA GLN A 629 16.72 -23.93 22.10
C GLN A 629 17.10 -22.49 22.46
N LEU A 630 17.22 -22.21 23.76
CA LEU A 630 17.70 -20.91 24.22
C LEU A 630 19.22 -20.84 24.10
N LEU A 631 19.69 -19.97 23.22
CA LEU A 631 21.08 -19.56 23.09
C LEU A 631 21.32 -18.31 23.95
N THR A 632 22.33 -18.37 24.82
CA THR A 632 22.86 -17.20 25.53
C THR A 632 24.29 -16.96 25.06
N GLN A 633 24.55 -15.81 24.46
CA GLN A 633 25.88 -15.46 23.94
C GLN A 633 26.21 -14.00 24.21
N THR A 634 27.49 -13.70 24.46
CA THR A 634 28.00 -12.32 24.56
C THR A 634 28.97 -12.07 23.42
N VAL A 635 28.71 -11.03 22.65
CA VAL A 635 29.47 -10.69 21.43
C VAL A 635 30.04 -9.28 21.59
N SER A 636 31.33 -9.11 21.31
CA SER A 636 31.93 -7.77 21.36
C SER A 636 31.50 -6.96 20.15
N SER A 637 31.31 -5.64 20.33
CA SER A 637 31.03 -4.72 19.22
C SER A 637 32.07 -4.76 18.11
N ASN A 638 33.32 -5.14 18.43
CA ASN A 638 34.41 -5.29 17.46
C ASN A 638 34.25 -6.52 16.55
N ASP A 639 33.44 -7.49 16.97
CA ASP A 639 33.15 -8.70 16.20
C ASP A 639 31.90 -8.52 15.31
N LEU A 640 31.24 -7.37 15.37
CA LEU A 640 30.14 -7.02 14.47
C LEU A 640 30.65 -6.72 13.05
N PRO A 641 29.86 -7.02 12.02
CA PRO A 641 30.25 -6.80 10.62
C PRO A 641 30.39 -5.32 10.26
N SER A 642 30.92 -5.07 9.06
CA SER A 642 30.82 -3.77 8.36
C SER A 642 31.29 -2.54 9.14
N ASN A 643 32.22 -2.69 10.09
CA ASN A 643 32.77 -1.66 10.98
C ASN A 643 31.85 -1.13 12.10
N TYR A 644 30.76 -1.84 12.42
CA TYR A 644 29.80 -1.40 13.43
C TYR A 644 30.41 -1.14 14.80
N GLY A 645 31.49 -1.83 15.19
CA GLY A 645 32.18 -1.56 16.45
C GLY A 645 32.61 -0.09 16.59
N GLN A 646 33.27 0.47 15.58
CA GLN A 646 33.71 1.87 15.60
C GLN A 646 32.53 2.85 15.56
N LEU A 647 31.47 2.50 14.82
CA LEU A 647 30.27 3.34 14.73
C LEU A 647 29.50 3.37 16.05
N LEU A 648 29.39 2.23 16.73
CA LEU A 648 28.78 2.14 18.04
C LEU A 648 29.47 3.05 19.05
N LEU A 649 30.80 3.00 19.09
CA LEU A 649 31.59 3.87 19.95
C LEU A 649 31.36 5.34 19.61
N SER A 650 31.50 5.70 18.33
CA SER A 650 31.40 7.09 17.88
C SER A 650 30.01 7.67 18.13
N GLY A 651 28.93 6.88 17.95
CA GLY A 651 27.56 7.30 18.20
C GLY A 651 27.25 7.46 19.69
N LEU A 652 27.71 6.54 20.54
CA LEU A 652 27.53 6.64 22.00
C LEU A 652 28.34 7.81 22.59
N GLN A 653 29.50 8.14 22.01
CA GLN A 653 30.32 9.30 22.39
C GLN A 653 29.82 10.63 21.82
N SER A 654 28.84 10.61 20.91
CA SER A 654 28.26 11.81 20.32
C SER A 654 27.29 12.49 21.28
N GLU A 655 26.86 13.72 20.95
CA GLU A 655 25.88 14.49 21.72
C GLU A 655 24.52 13.80 21.87
N THR A 656 24.17 12.88 20.97
CA THR A 656 22.90 12.13 21.04
C THR A 656 23.01 10.84 21.86
N HIS A 657 24.22 10.46 22.27
CA HIS A 657 24.53 9.24 23.01
C HIS A 657 23.82 7.98 22.47
N SER A 658 23.77 7.87 21.14
CA SER A 658 22.95 6.88 20.44
C SER A 658 23.72 6.30 19.26
N ALA A 659 23.63 4.99 19.08
CA ALA A 659 24.26 4.31 17.97
C ALA A 659 23.48 3.06 17.52
N SER A 660 23.63 2.70 16.24
CA SER A 660 22.87 1.61 15.63
C SER A 660 23.73 0.65 14.83
N PHE A 661 23.30 -0.61 14.75
CA PHE A 661 23.89 -1.65 13.91
C PHE A 661 22.80 -2.53 13.31
N THR A 662 23.02 -3.07 12.12
CA THR A 662 22.04 -3.90 11.40
C THR A 662 22.55 -5.32 11.26
N LEU A 663 21.68 -6.29 11.55
CA LEU A 663 21.93 -7.71 11.28
C LEU A 663 20.97 -8.20 10.21
N THR A 664 21.48 -8.90 9.19
CA THR A 664 20.68 -9.50 8.11
C THR A 664 20.97 -10.99 7.97
N PRO A 665 19.97 -11.83 7.64
CA PRO A 665 20.21 -13.25 7.40
C PRO A 665 20.96 -13.46 6.08
N SER A 666 21.72 -14.55 5.98
CA SER A 666 22.39 -14.97 4.74
C SER A 666 21.87 -16.35 4.29
N THR A 667 21.69 -16.52 2.98
CA THR A 667 21.38 -17.82 2.37
C THR A 667 22.62 -18.55 1.86
N ASP A 668 23.78 -17.90 1.85
CA ASP A 668 25.06 -18.47 1.42
C ASP A 668 26.06 -18.45 2.60
N PRO A 669 26.40 -19.62 3.17
CA PRO A 669 27.37 -19.72 4.27
C PRO A 669 28.82 -19.43 3.84
N ASP A 670 29.12 -19.48 2.54
CA ASP A 670 30.46 -19.24 1.97
C ASP A 670 30.63 -17.82 1.40
N SER A 671 29.54 -17.06 1.26
CA SER A 671 29.65 -15.64 0.91
C SER A 671 30.42 -14.91 2.02
N GLU A 672 31.47 -14.15 1.70
CA GLU A 672 32.06 -13.17 2.62
C GLU A 672 30.99 -12.10 2.85
N PRO A 673 30.23 -12.14 3.95
CA PRO A 673 28.94 -11.49 3.91
C PRO A 673 29.16 -10.06 4.38
N SER A 674 29.04 -9.15 3.44
CA SER A 674 28.82 -7.76 3.77
C SER A 674 27.48 -7.65 4.55
N PHE A 675 27.57 -7.39 5.86
CA PHE A 675 26.48 -7.37 6.85
C PHE A 675 25.95 -8.70 7.40
N ALA A 676 26.68 -9.83 7.28
CA ALA A 676 26.18 -11.07 7.92
C ALA A 676 26.00 -10.90 9.41
N SER A 677 24.83 -11.33 9.83
CA SER A 677 24.52 -11.67 11.20
C SER A 677 25.60 -12.56 11.84
N ILE A 678 25.83 -12.32 13.12
CA ILE A 678 26.57 -13.22 14.03
C ILE A 678 25.80 -14.52 14.31
N PHE A 679 24.56 -14.62 13.84
CA PHE A 679 23.70 -15.80 13.93
C PHE A 679 23.66 -16.49 12.56
N THR A 680 24.55 -17.46 12.35
CA THR A 680 24.72 -18.18 11.07
C THR A 680 24.31 -19.64 11.13
N ASP A 681 24.37 -20.27 12.32
CA ASP A 681 24.29 -21.72 12.46
C ASP A 681 22.89 -22.19 12.87
N GLY A 682 21.83 -21.63 12.28
CA GLY A 682 20.47 -22.01 12.63
C GLY A 682 19.40 -21.27 11.83
N SER A 683 18.17 -21.40 12.29
CA SER A 683 17.00 -20.78 11.69
C SER A 683 16.01 -20.33 12.76
N HIS A 684 14.99 -19.55 12.39
CA HIS A 684 13.89 -19.19 13.29
C HIS A 684 14.36 -18.47 14.58
N PHE A 685 15.03 -17.33 14.44
CA PHE A 685 15.64 -16.65 15.59
C PHE A 685 14.68 -15.66 16.27
N ARG A 686 14.46 -15.80 17.58
CA ARG A 686 13.59 -14.95 18.41
C ARG A 686 14.37 -14.37 19.58
N ALA A 687 14.59 -13.06 19.60
CA ALA A 687 15.35 -12.37 20.63
C ALA A 687 14.48 -12.16 21.89
N ALA A 688 14.72 -12.97 22.92
CA ALA A 688 14.06 -12.80 24.22
C ALA A 688 14.57 -11.55 24.96
N GLY A 689 15.83 -11.17 24.74
CA GLY A 689 16.42 -9.96 25.30
C GLY A 689 17.82 -9.67 24.79
N LEU A 690 18.22 -8.41 24.97
CA LEU A 690 19.56 -7.90 24.68
C LEU A 690 20.00 -7.00 25.83
N VAL A 691 21.25 -7.12 26.25
CA VAL A 691 21.89 -6.19 27.20
C VAL A 691 23.18 -5.67 26.58
N ALA A 692 23.36 -4.35 26.58
CA ALA A 692 24.55 -3.69 26.09
C ALA A 692 25.41 -3.20 27.27
N TYR A 693 26.55 -3.84 27.49
CA TYR A 693 27.48 -3.48 28.54
C TYR A 693 28.56 -2.52 28.01
N LEU A 694 28.70 -1.35 28.61
CA LEU A 694 29.62 -0.30 28.17
C LEU A 694 31.02 -0.55 28.75
N ARG A 695 31.96 -0.99 27.92
CA ARG A 695 33.33 -1.32 28.38
C ARG A 695 34.22 -0.08 28.43
N GLY A 696 34.66 0.27 29.63
CA GLY A 696 35.55 1.41 29.88
C GLY A 696 34.82 2.74 30.11
N ALA A 697 33.49 2.75 30.08
CA ALA A 697 32.71 3.89 30.58
C ALA A 697 32.88 4.00 32.10
N ARG A 698 33.02 5.24 32.60
CA ARG A 698 33.15 5.49 34.03
C ARG A 698 32.18 6.56 34.48
N PRO A 699 31.59 6.46 35.68
CA PRO A 699 30.78 7.53 36.21
C PRO A 699 31.63 8.75 36.56
N ARG A 700 31.09 9.94 36.27
CA ARG A 700 31.67 11.17 36.83
C ARG A 700 31.53 11.13 38.34
N SER A 701 32.51 11.69 39.04
CA SER A 701 32.59 11.59 40.51
C SER A 701 31.36 12.18 41.21
N GLU A 702 30.76 13.21 40.62
CA GLU A 702 29.54 13.88 41.06
C GLU A 702 28.26 13.05 40.89
N SER A 703 28.27 12.04 40.01
CA SER A 703 27.11 11.20 39.69
C SER A 703 27.04 9.93 40.54
N LEU A 704 28.14 9.56 41.22
CA LEU A 704 28.19 8.39 42.10
C LEU A 704 27.28 8.54 43.32
N GLN A 705 26.43 7.54 43.55
CA GLN A 705 25.61 7.40 44.74
C GLN A 705 25.98 6.11 45.46
N ASN A 706 26.42 6.22 46.72
CA ASN A 706 26.87 5.07 47.53
C ASN A 706 27.96 4.21 46.86
N GLY A 707 28.82 4.83 46.04
CA GLY A 707 29.94 4.17 45.38
C GLY A 707 29.60 3.50 44.04
N VAL A 708 28.35 3.61 43.58
CA VAL A 708 27.92 3.10 42.27
C VAL A 708 27.13 4.16 41.50
N TYR A 709 27.02 3.97 40.19
CA TYR A 709 26.19 4.74 39.29
C TYR A 709 25.28 3.80 38.50
N ARG A 710 24.01 4.17 38.34
CA ARG A 710 23.06 3.36 37.59
C ARG A 710 23.05 3.79 36.13
N VAL A 711 23.58 2.95 35.27
CA VAL A 711 23.51 3.14 33.82
C VAL A 711 22.08 2.81 33.35
N ASN A 712 21.48 3.72 32.57
CA ASN A 712 20.18 3.50 31.95
C ASN A 712 20.32 3.55 30.43
N LEU A 713 19.98 2.43 29.78
CA LEU A 713 19.96 2.31 28.33
C LEU A 713 18.53 2.08 27.85
N ASN A 714 18.23 2.63 26.69
CA ASN A 714 17.08 2.27 25.89
C ASN A 714 17.58 1.50 24.66
N LEU A 715 17.11 0.27 24.53
CA LEU A 715 17.34 -0.54 23.34
C LEU A 715 16.10 -0.46 22.47
N SER A 716 16.27 -0.23 21.18
CA SER A 716 15.16 -0.25 20.24
C SER A 716 15.49 -1.01 18.96
N THR A 717 14.47 -1.61 18.36
CA THR A 717 14.56 -2.20 17.02
C THR A 717 14.07 -1.19 15.97
N SER A 718 14.41 -1.41 14.71
CA SER A 718 13.90 -0.55 13.61
C SER A 718 12.42 -0.76 13.27
N GLY A 719 11.76 -1.79 13.81
CA GLY A 719 10.43 -2.19 13.35
C GLY A 719 10.40 -2.97 12.03
N LEU A 720 11.54 -3.10 11.36
CA LEU A 720 11.72 -3.96 10.19
C LEU A 720 12.47 -5.22 10.62
N TYR A 721 11.93 -6.38 10.30
CA TYR A 721 12.44 -7.66 10.75
C TYR A 721 12.63 -8.57 9.55
N ALA A 722 13.66 -9.40 9.60
CA ALA A 722 13.82 -10.54 8.74
C ALA A 722 13.98 -11.81 9.56
N ASP A 723 13.73 -12.96 8.94
CA ASP A 723 14.09 -14.26 9.49
C ASP A 723 14.39 -15.24 8.37
N ILE A 724 15.00 -16.37 8.72
CA ILE A 724 15.38 -17.40 7.77
C ILE A 724 14.89 -18.77 8.23
N GLN A 725 14.37 -19.54 7.28
CA GLN A 725 14.04 -20.95 7.46
C GLN A 725 14.23 -21.70 6.14
N ASP A 726 14.90 -22.85 6.20
CA ASP A 726 15.12 -23.75 5.07
C ASP A 726 15.66 -23.03 3.81
N GLY A 727 16.56 -22.05 4.02
CA GLY A 727 17.16 -21.25 2.94
C GLY A 727 16.26 -20.15 2.34
N LYS A 728 15.04 -19.95 2.86
CA LYS A 728 14.14 -18.86 2.49
C LYS A 728 14.17 -17.74 3.54
N ILE A 729 14.35 -16.50 3.08
CA ILE A 729 14.26 -15.29 3.93
C ILE A 729 12.82 -14.77 3.91
N PHE A 730 12.28 -14.48 5.10
CA PHE A 730 10.99 -13.87 5.32
C PHE A 730 11.17 -12.45 5.85
N HIS A 731 10.32 -11.52 5.44
CA HIS A 731 10.38 -10.13 5.87
C HIS A 731 9.10 -9.74 6.60
N PHE A 732 9.25 -8.97 7.67
CA PHE A 732 8.16 -8.53 8.51
C PHE A 732 8.31 -7.09 8.96
N THR A 733 7.18 -6.50 9.32
CA THR A 733 7.15 -5.12 9.82
C THR A 733 6.21 -5.00 11.02
N ARG A 734 6.62 -4.28 12.06
CA ARG A 734 5.83 -3.94 13.25
C ARG A 734 6.39 -2.66 13.87
N ALA A 735 5.63 -2.01 14.75
CA ALA A 735 6.16 -0.95 15.61
C ALA A 735 7.55 -1.32 16.20
N PRO A 736 8.51 -0.38 16.22
CA PRO A 736 9.77 -0.50 16.92
C PRO A 736 9.54 -1.01 18.34
N GLN A 737 10.18 -2.11 18.68
CA GLN A 737 10.12 -2.62 20.04
C GLN A 737 11.22 -1.96 20.86
N THR A 738 10.88 -1.55 22.07
CA THR A 738 11.83 -0.92 23.00
C THR A 738 11.95 -1.74 24.27
N ALA A 739 13.17 -1.93 24.74
CA ALA A 739 13.46 -2.53 26.03
C ALA A 739 14.39 -1.62 26.83
N ARG A 740 14.07 -1.40 28.11
CA ARG A 740 14.99 -0.72 29.02
C ARG A 740 15.99 -1.71 29.58
N VAL A 741 17.23 -1.25 29.71
CA VAL A 741 18.30 -1.95 30.41
C VAL A 741 18.81 -1.04 31.49
N SER A 742 19.03 -1.61 32.68
CA SER A 742 19.61 -0.86 33.79
C SER A 742 20.52 -1.76 34.59
N TYR A 743 21.73 -1.29 34.85
CA TYR A 743 22.73 -1.96 35.67
C TYR A 743 23.61 -0.94 36.37
N ASP A 744 24.22 -1.35 37.47
CA ASP A 744 25.16 -0.51 38.19
C ASP A 744 26.56 -0.62 37.59
N ILE A 745 27.33 0.47 37.63
CA ILE A 745 28.78 0.48 37.47
C ILE A 745 29.43 1.15 38.67
N ASP A 746 30.59 0.68 39.10
CA ASP A 746 31.36 1.34 40.16
C ASP A 746 32.23 2.49 39.61
N ALA A 747 33.01 3.12 40.50
CA ALA A 747 33.91 4.22 40.15
C ALA A 747 35.00 3.84 39.13
N ASP A 748 35.38 2.56 39.04
CA ASP A 748 36.39 2.06 38.11
C ASP A 748 35.78 1.64 36.76
N GLY A 749 34.44 1.54 36.69
CA GLY A 749 33.66 1.13 35.54
C GLY A 749 33.33 -0.37 35.52
N GLU A 750 33.52 -1.07 36.65
CA GLU A 750 33.16 -2.49 36.77
C GLU A 750 31.65 -2.65 36.90
N ILE A 751 31.10 -3.62 36.18
CA ILE A 751 29.66 -3.86 36.10
C ILE A 751 29.18 -4.59 37.36
N GLY A 752 28.17 -4.02 38.00
CA GLY A 752 27.53 -4.52 39.21
C GLY A 752 26.18 -5.20 38.95
N GLU A 753 25.22 -4.92 39.83
CA GLU A 753 23.89 -5.53 39.78
C GLU A 753 23.09 -5.10 38.54
N ILE A 754 22.43 -6.06 37.90
CA ILE A 754 21.50 -5.81 36.80
C ILE A 754 20.11 -5.61 37.42
N HIS A 755 19.53 -4.43 37.22
CA HIS A 755 18.21 -4.07 37.73
C HIS A 755 17.10 -4.35 36.70
N ILE A 756 17.41 -4.18 35.40
CA ILE A 756 16.49 -4.45 34.29
C ILE A 756 17.29 -5.11 33.15
N ASP A 757 16.84 -6.27 32.68
CA ASP A 757 17.59 -7.18 31.80
C ASP A 757 17.26 -7.06 30.30
N GLY A 758 16.54 -6.02 29.89
CA GLY A 758 16.25 -5.78 28.47
C GLY A 758 15.35 -6.83 27.81
N SER A 759 14.48 -7.50 28.59
CA SER A 759 13.52 -8.48 28.09
C SER A 759 12.42 -7.83 27.20
N PHE A 760 12.01 -8.54 26.15
CA PHE A 760 10.90 -8.17 25.24
C PHE A 760 9.55 -8.83 25.59
N GLY A 761 9.39 -9.31 26.83
CA GLY A 761 8.16 -9.90 27.36
C GLY A 761 8.25 -11.41 27.60
N ASP A 762 7.10 -12.09 27.68
CA ASP A 762 7.06 -13.51 28.10
C ASP A 762 6.65 -14.50 26.99
N GLU A 763 6.19 -13.99 25.84
CA GLU A 763 5.65 -14.84 24.77
C GLU A 763 6.60 -14.92 23.57
N VAL A 764 7.22 -16.10 23.40
CA VAL A 764 8.24 -16.36 22.37
C VAL A 764 7.75 -16.04 20.95
N HIS A 765 6.46 -16.27 20.68
CA HIS A 765 5.87 -16.02 19.36
C HIS A 765 5.75 -14.52 19.02
N ALA A 766 5.84 -13.64 20.01
CA ALA A 766 5.77 -12.19 19.85
C ALA A 766 7.15 -11.50 19.94
N TYR A 767 8.21 -12.25 20.28
CA TYR A 767 9.57 -11.72 20.35
C TYR A 767 10.06 -11.23 18.99
N PRO A 768 10.85 -10.14 18.96
CA PRO A 768 11.44 -9.64 17.73
C PRO A 768 12.47 -10.65 17.21
N THR A 769 12.75 -10.59 15.91
CA THR A 769 13.85 -11.37 15.34
C THR A 769 15.19 -10.69 15.65
N VAL A 770 16.29 -11.46 15.62
CA VAL A 770 17.64 -10.87 15.73
C VAL A 770 18.02 -10.05 14.49
N PHE A 771 17.44 -10.38 13.33
CA PHE A 771 17.72 -9.73 12.06
C PHE A 771 16.88 -8.48 11.87
N THR A 772 17.32 -7.43 12.54
CA THR A 772 16.78 -6.07 12.44
C THR A 772 17.94 -5.11 12.60
N GLN A 773 17.66 -3.82 12.48
CA GLN A 773 18.55 -2.83 13.03
C GLN A 773 18.24 -2.59 14.50
N TRP A 774 19.29 -2.66 15.31
CA TRP A 774 19.29 -2.40 16.74
C TRP A 774 19.87 -1.03 17.00
N THR A 775 19.25 -0.27 17.88
CA THR A 775 19.71 1.02 18.37
C THR A 775 19.91 0.96 19.88
N ILE A 776 21.04 1.47 20.33
CA ILE A 776 21.41 1.60 21.74
C ILE A 776 21.47 3.08 22.03
N GLN A 777 20.61 3.56 22.93
CA GLN A 777 20.62 4.92 23.41
C GLN A 777 20.94 4.94 24.90
N LEU A 778 21.94 5.73 25.28
CA LEU A 778 22.30 5.99 26.67
C LEU A 778 21.57 7.26 27.13
N LEU A 779 20.67 7.11 28.11
CA LEU A 779 19.71 8.17 28.47
C LEU A 779 20.35 9.32 29.25
N ASP A 780 21.34 9.01 30.08
CA ASP A 780 22.01 9.95 30.98
C ASP A 780 23.51 10.03 30.66
N GLY A 781 23.85 10.06 29.37
CA GLY A 781 25.23 9.90 28.89
C GLY A 781 26.21 10.97 29.36
N ASP A 782 25.74 12.18 29.61
CA ASP A 782 26.54 13.28 30.15
C ASP A 782 27.08 13.01 31.56
N GLU A 783 26.44 12.13 32.34
CA GLU A 783 26.85 11.73 33.69
C GLU A 783 28.01 10.72 33.68
N LEU A 784 28.38 10.21 32.50
CA LEU A 784 29.48 9.28 32.27
C LEU A 784 30.65 9.98 31.56
N ASP A 785 31.87 9.58 31.91
CA ASP A 785 33.05 9.79 31.08
C ASP A 785 33.15 8.68 30.05
N LEU A 786 32.74 9.00 28.81
CA LEU A 786 32.77 8.10 27.66
C LEU A 786 34.08 8.21 26.86
N SER A 787 35.03 9.07 27.25
CA SER A 787 36.30 9.23 26.52
C SER A 787 37.17 7.97 26.54
N GLN A 788 36.94 7.10 27.53
CA GLN A 788 37.61 5.81 27.71
C GLN A 788 36.75 4.62 27.25
N LEU A 789 35.61 4.87 26.59
CA LEU A 789 34.79 3.80 26.02
C LEU A 789 35.58 3.09 24.91
N THR A 790 35.84 1.79 25.11
CA THR A 790 36.68 0.97 24.21
C THR A 790 35.91 -0.12 23.47
N GLY A 791 34.70 -0.44 23.93
CA GLY A 791 33.83 -1.41 23.31
C GLY A 791 32.45 -1.45 23.94
N VAL A 792 31.54 -2.18 23.31
CA VAL A 792 30.24 -2.55 23.87
C VAL A 792 30.12 -4.06 23.79
N ASP A 793 29.83 -4.71 24.91
CA ASP A 793 29.57 -6.15 24.93
C ASP A 793 28.06 -6.39 24.88
N LEU A 794 27.62 -7.08 23.82
CA LEU A 794 26.21 -7.35 23.53
C LEU A 794 25.87 -8.75 24.03
N ALA A 795 25.18 -8.83 25.17
CA ALA A 795 24.70 -10.07 25.74
C ALA A 795 23.28 -10.40 25.25
N TRP A 796 23.18 -11.44 24.45
CA TRP A 796 21.97 -11.90 23.78
C TRP A 796 21.33 -13.08 24.50
N ARG A 797 20.00 -13.08 24.57
CA ARG A 797 19.17 -14.26 24.88
C ARG A 797 18.25 -14.51 23.69
N VAL A 798 18.48 -15.59 22.96
CA VAL A 798 17.81 -15.84 21.68
C VAL A 798 17.32 -17.29 21.62
N TYR A 799 16.04 -17.49 21.32
CA TYR A 799 15.54 -18.80 20.94
C TYR A 799 15.82 -19.02 19.45
N ALA A 800 16.38 -20.16 19.10
CA ALA A 800 16.66 -20.53 17.72
C ALA A 800 16.44 -22.03 17.51
N ARG A 801 16.18 -22.39 16.25
CA ARG A 801 16.20 -23.77 15.79
C ARG A 801 17.61 -24.06 15.26
N PHE A 802 18.20 -25.15 15.76
CA PHE A 802 19.45 -25.71 15.27
C PHE A 802 19.14 -27.05 14.61
N ASP A 803 19.72 -27.30 13.43
CA ASP A 803 19.54 -28.55 12.68
C ASP A 803 20.51 -29.67 13.09
#